data_AF-A0A3Q3B198-F1
#
_entry.id   AF-A0A3Q3B198-F1
#
_cell.length_a   1.000
_cell.length_b   1.000
_cell.length_c   1.000
_cell.angle_alpha   90.00
_cell.angle_beta   90.00
_cell.angle_gamma   90.00
#
_symmetry.space_group_name_H-M   'P 1'
#
loop_
_entity.id
_entity.type
_entity.pdbx_description
1 polymer ?
#
loop_
_entity_poly.entity_id
_entity_poly.type
_entity_poly.pdbx_seq_one_letter_code
_entity_poly.pdbx_strand_id
1 'polypeptide(L)'
;MRTNVWIYQTLLCVLVAAVDTGCCQKPRRQFLQKYEKTESHILVCTDCPLTPLVQKSRSQEHCARKCMKQKKKFSCRAFNFQRHNRKCHLLPFDRFTHGVQKQANINFTLYEKKDYIRECISDTKDNYRGRRFWTKSNITCQAWSDNNINEHTFYPDRYPTQDLRENFCRNPNNDPGGPWCYTTDPNVRAEECGIPQCSQEVCVTCNGEDYRGRMDHTESGKECQRWDSQKPHKHNFQPKKYRDKDLKDNYCRNPDNRLRPWCFTMDPQTPWEYCNITACDSDPSEDSDVNTTTSCIQGKGTNYRGTMNVTPEGVTCQRWDSQFPHNHSFLPQNFKCKNLQENFCRNPDGADYPWCFTTDPNMRIAKCTHVPRCDAEDSQKIECYEDNGEAYRGSLAITRSGIPCANWSHHINSEDSHSTVSHVGLEINYCRNPDRDKHGPWCYTSPNNRLVWDYCKLKQCESATTTPQPNNLARPKISCFVHINTRIVGGHQVRGTDGSWVVSIQRENVHLCGGSLIREDWVLTDQQCFTSCVPDLKDYRVQVGLRHLNVSSRRPRLRISRLICGPEGSNLVMLKLEDPAPVSEGASTIHLPVKECHIAEGTNCTMYGWGETKNTGQDEALNTVTMPMVNNDICSQIKGDTGDSRICAGGKIGEGVCDVSIISPGHAAEIGCS
;
A
#
# COMPACT_ATOMS: atom_id res chain seq x y z
N MET A 1 -5.88 -83.71 -19.63
CA MET A 1 -5.85 -82.23 -19.72
C MET A 1 -7.23 -81.65 -19.45
N ARG A 2 -7.67 -81.52 -18.17
CA ARG A 2 -8.91 -80.80 -17.82
C ARG A 2 -9.10 -80.51 -16.32
N THR A 3 -8.03 -80.51 -15.52
CA THR A 3 -8.12 -80.32 -14.05
C THR A 3 -7.33 -79.12 -13.52
N ASN A 4 -6.57 -78.41 -14.35
CA ASN A 4 -5.77 -77.25 -13.91
C ASN A 4 -6.32 -75.88 -14.35
N VAL A 5 -7.47 -75.80 -15.02
CA VAL A 5 -8.02 -74.50 -15.47
C VAL A 5 -8.90 -73.84 -14.39
N TRP A 6 -9.56 -74.64 -13.54
CA TRP A 6 -10.46 -74.12 -12.49
C TRP A 6 -9.73 -73.43 -11.32
N ILE A 7 -8.52 -73.88 -10.99
CA ILE A 7 -7.73 -73.30 -9.90
C ILE A 7 -7.18 -71.93 -10.32
N TYR A 8 -6.77 -71.77 -11.58
CA TYR A 8 -6.33 -70.46 -12.09
C TYR A 8 -7.49 -69.49 -12.30
N GLN A 9 -8.69 -69.93 -12.72
CA GLN A 9 -9.87 -69.07 -12.82
C GLN A 9 -10.40 -68.59 -11.46
N THR A 10 -10.34 -69.44 -10.43
CA THR A 10 -10.75 -69.05 -9.07
C THR A 10 -9.72 -68.16 -8.38
N LEU A 11 -8.41 -68.39 -8.58
CA LEU A 11 -7.35 -67.48 -8.12
C LEU A 11 -7.37 -66.13 -8.85
N LEU A 12 -7.68 -66.10 -10.15
CA LEU A 12 -7.82 -64.84 -10.90
C LEU A 12 -9.07 -64.06 -10.46
N CYS A 13 -10.21 -64.71 -10.17
CA CYS A 13 -11.39 -64.05 -9.63
C CYS A 13 -11.19 -63.53 -8.18
N VAL A 14 -10.44 -64.25 -7.35
CA VAL A 14 -10.09 -63.79 -5.99
C VAL A 14 -9.07 -62.65 -6.04
N LEU A 15 -8.13 -62.65 -6.99
CA LEU A 15 -7.21 -61.53 -7.20
C LEU A 15 -7.92 -60.32 -7.81
N VAL A 16 -8.86 -60.48 -8.74
CA VAL A 16 -9.66 -59.37 -9.27
C VAL A 16 -10.60 -58.81 -8.18
N ALA A 17 -11.20 -59.64 -7.32
CA ALA A 17 -11.99 -59.16 -6.18
C ALA A 17 -11.14 -58.53 -5.05
N ALA A 18 -9.89 -58.95 -4.87
CA ALA A 18 -8.95 -58.35 -3.91
C ALA A 18 -8.31 -57.05 -4.42
N VAL A 19 -8.21 -56.86 -5.73
CA VAL A 19 -7.74 -55.61 -6.34
C VAL A 19 -8.87 -54.57 -6.46
N ASP A 20 -10.13 -55.00 -6.52
CA ASP A 20 -11.30 -54.09 -6.58
C ASP A 20 -11.87 -53.67 -5.21
N THR A 21 -11.24 -54.09 -4.11
CA THR A 21 -11.52 -53.53 -2.75
C THR A 21 -10.63 -52.33 -2.40
N GLY A 22 -9.84 -51.83 -3.36
CA GLY A 22 -9.03 -50.63 -3.24
C GLY A 22 -9.76 -49.30 -3.43
N CYS A 23 -11.01 -49.29 -3.92
CA CYS A 23 -11.67 -48.06 -4.38
C CYS A 23 -12.83 -47.53 -3.52
N CYS A 24 -13.03 -48.02 -2.29
CA CYS A 24 -14.07 -47.47 -1.40
C CYS A 24 -13.69 -47.55 0.10
N GLN A 25 -12.52 -47.07 0.50
CA GLN A 25 -12.39 -46.58 1.88
C GLN A 25 -13.28 -45.34 2.00
N LYS A 26 -14.51 -45.51 2.52
CA LYS A 26 -15.34 -44.38 2.96
C LYS A 26 -14.42 -43.42 3.74
N PRO A 27 -14.30 -42.14 3.34
CA PRO A 27 -13.35 -41.24 3.95
C PRO A 27 -13.61 -41.25 5.46
N ARG A 28 -12.55 -41.50 6.23
CA ARG A 28 -12.62 -41.64 7.69
C ARG A 28 -13.18 -40.33 8.23
N ARG A 29 -14.47 -40.32 8.58
CA ARG A 29 -15.20 -39.10 8.99
C ARG A 29 -14.43 -38.43 10.13
N GLN A 30 -13.94 -37.23 9.89
CA GLN A 30 -13.22 -36.46 10.88
C GLN A 30 -14.23 -35.74 11.78
N PHE A 31 -14.02 -35.80 13.09
CA PHE A 31 -14.98 -35.28 14.08
C PHE A 31 -14.47 -34.05 14.83
N LEU A 32 -13.17 -33.72 14.70
CA LEU A 32 -12.57 -32.61 15.43
C LEU A 32 -12.91 -31.24 14.84
N GLN A 33 -13.42 -31.20 13.62
CA GLN A 33 -13.92 -29.99 12.95
C GLN A 33 -15.01 -29.32 13.80
N LYS A 34 -15.82 -30.14 14.48
CA LYS A 34 -16.92 -29.71 15.36
C LYS A 34 -16.48 -29.19 16.73
N TYR A 35 -15.19 -29.16 17.01
CA TYR A 35 -14.66 -28.75 18.30
C TYR A 35 -13.66 -27.60 18.15
N GLU A 36 -13.73 -26.64 19.05
CA GLU A 36 -12.70 -25.63 19.26
C GLU A 36 -11.63 -26.21 20.20
N LYS A 37 -10.37 -26.14 19.77
CA LYS A 37 -9.24 -26.69 20.51
C LYS A 37 -8.57 -25.61 21.34
N THR A 38 -8.31 -25.92 22.61
CA THR A 38 -7.39 -25.14 23.47
C THR A 38 -6.29 -26.04 24.00
N GLU A 39 -5.04 -25.73 23.66
CA GLU A 39 -3.87 -26.47 24.16
C GLU A 39 -3.55 -26.11 25.62
N SER A 40 -3.03 -27.08 26.37
CA SER A 40 -2.57 -26.89 27.76
C SER A 40 -3.64 -26.35 28.70
N HIS A 41 -4.90 -26.74 28.48
CA HIS A 41 -6.04 -26.31 29.27
C HIS A 41 -7.00 -27.47 29.53
N ILE A 42 -7.78 -27.32 30.59
CA ILE A 42 -8.80 -28.26 31.03
C ILE A 42 -10.04 -27.48 31.49
N LEU A 43 -11.23 -28.03 31.27
CA LEU A 43 -12.44 -27.60 32.00
C LEU A 43 -12.65 -28.50 33.22
N VAL A 44 -12.78 -27.87 34.37
CA VAL A 44 -13.09 -28.51 35.66
C VAL A 44 -14.34 -27.86 36.20
N CYS A 45 -15.23 -28.65 36.80
CA CYS A 45 -16.39 -28.15 37.50
C CYS A 45 -16.37 -28.66 38.93
N THR A 46 -16.45 -27.76 39.90
CA THR A 46 -16.49 -28.08 41.33
C THR A 46 -17.90 -28.42 41.78
N ASP A 47 -18.91 -27.77 41.19
CA ASP A 47 -20.29 -27.79 41.68
C ASP A 47 -21.30 -28.36 40.66
N CYS A 48 -20.82 -29.16 39.70
CA CYS A 48 -21.68 -29.75 38.68
C CYS A 48 -22.34 -31.04 39.18
N PRO A 49 -23.66 -31.23 38.93
CA PRO A 49 -24.39 -32.42 39.36
C PRO A 49 -23.95 -33.71 38.65
N LEU A 50 -23.36 -33.58 37.45
CA LEU A 50 -22.92 -34.71 36.64
C LEU A 50 -21.41 -34.75 36.52
N THR A 51 -20.82 -35.86 36.96
CA THR A 51 -19.37 -36.10 36.89
C THR A 51 -18.92 -36.46 35.46
N PRO A 52 -17.71 -36.05 35.05
CA PRO A 52 -17.10 -36.46 33.78
C PRO A 52 -17.03 -37.98 33.58
N LEU A 53 -17.34 -38.44 32.37
CA LEU A 53 -17.18 -39.85 32.00
C LEU A 53 -15.76 -40.09 31.45
N VAL A 54 -14.93 -40.78 32.22
CA VAL A 54 -13.54 -41.08 31.84
C VAL A 54 -13.46 -42.41 31.10
N GLN A 55 -12.83 -42.41 29.92
CA GLN A 55 -12.62 -43.60 29.11
C GLN A 55 -11.24 -43.62 28.44
N LYS A 56 -10.70 -44.81 28.16
CA LYS A 56 -9.51 -44.93 27.29
C LYS A 56 -9.86 -44.54 25.85
N SER A 57 -9.00 -43.79 25.18
CA SER A 57 -9.17 -43.41 23.78
C SER A 57 -7.85 -43.42 23.01
N ARG A 58 -7.82 -44.11 21.87
CA ARG A 58 -6.59 -44.27 21.05
C ARG A 58 -6.05 -42.95 20.48
N SER A 59 -6.93 -41.98 20.21
CA SER A 59 -6.57 -40.64 19.72
C SER A 59 -7.60 -39.60 20.15
N GLN A 60 -7.28 -38.34 19.91
CA GLN A 60 -8.18 -37.18 20.03
C GLN A 60 -9.42 -37.33 19.13
N GLU A 61 -9.30 -37.80 17.88
CA GLU A 61 -10.45 -38.04 16.97
C GLU A 61 -11.35 -39.16 17.50
N HIS A 62 -10.75 -40.21 18.08
CA HIS A 62 -11.53 -41.27 18.71
C HIS A 62 -12.28 -40.73 19.95
N CYS A 63 -11.69 -39.82 20.72
CA CYS A 63 -12.34 -39.17 21.86
C CYS A 63 -13.50 -38.28 21.39
N ALA A 64 -13.29 -37.47 20.35
CA ALA A 64 -14.32 -36.65 19.72
C ALA A 64 -15.50 -37.50 19.22
N ARG A 65 -15.22 -38.63 18.56
CA ARG A 65 -16.25 -39.58 18.12
C ARG A 65 -17.05 -40.15 19.30
N LYS A 66 -16.40 -40.44 20.44
CA LYS A 66 -17.08 -40.91 21.66
C LYS A 66 -17.97 -39.83 22.24
N CYS A 67 -17.49 -38.58 22.34
CA CYS A 67 -18.30 -37.44 22.77
C CYS A 67 -19.52 -37.21 21.86
N MET A 68 -19.36 -37.32 20.54
CA MET A 68 -20.47 -37.19 19.59
C MET A 68 -21.54 -38.29 19.75
N LYS A 69 -21.12 -39.53 20.05
CA LYS A 69 -22.03 -40.67 20.23
C LYS A 69 -22.62 -40.75 21.64
N GLN A 70 -22.07 -40.01 22.60
CA GLN A 70 -22.52 -40.02 23.99
C GLN A 70 -23.80 -39.18 24.12
N LYS A 71 -24.94 -39.88 24.15
CA LYS A 71 -26.25 -39.31 24.51
C LYS A 71 -26.94 -40.07 25.65
N LYS A 72 -26.44 -41.25 26.02
CA LYS A 72 -27.11 -42.15 26.97
C LYS A 72 -27.08 -41.67 28.42
N LYS A 73 -25.95 -41.12 28.89
CA LYS A 73 -25.84 -40.60 30.27
C LYS A 73 -26.08 -39.11 30.35
N PHE A 74 -25.64 -38.38 29.33
CA PHE A 74 -25.73 -36.93 29.21
C PHE A 74 -25.37 -36.51 27.79
N SER A 75 -25.73 -35.29 27.41
CA SER A 75 -25.22 -34.66 26.18
C SER A 75 -23.80 -34.16 26.41
N CYS A 76 -22.82 -34.79 25.76
CA CYS A 76 -21.42 -34.37 25.89
C CYS A 76 -21.23 -33.01 25.22
N ARG A 77 -20.73 -32.00 25.95
CA ARG A 77 -20.53 -30.62 25.44
C ARG A 77 -19.06 -30.28 25.20
N ALA A 78 -18.16 -30.90 25.95
CA ALA A 78 -16.73 -30.75 25.78
C ALA A 78 -16.00 -32.05 26.17
N PHE A 79 -14.71 -32.16 25.88
CA PHE A 79 -13.88 -33.22 26.43
C PHE A 79 -12.46 -32.75 26.72
N ASN A 80 -11.88 -33.28 27.80
CA ASN A 80 -10.46 -33.12 28.09
C ASN A 80 -9.71 -34.37 27.64
N PHE A 81 -8.70 -34.21 26.79
CA PHE A 81 -7.87 -35.32 26.32
C PHE A 81 -6.49 -35.28 26.98
N GLN A 82 -6.17 -36.31 27.75
CA GLN A 82 -4.87 -36.47 28.40
C GLN A 82 -3.87 -37.12 27.44
N ARG A 83 -2.80 -36.39 27.08
CA ARG A 83 -1.87 -36.81 26.01
C ARG A 83 -1.10 -38.10 26.35
N HIS A 84 -0.53 -38.17 27.55
CA HIS A 84 0.35 -39.29 27.95
C HIS A 84 -0.40 -40.60 28.19
N ASN A 85 -1.49 -40.54 28.96
CA ASN A 85 -2.24 -41.73 29.37
C ASN A 85 -3.35 -42.12 28.39
N ARG A 86 -3.54 -41.37 27.31
CA ARG A 86 -4.60 -41.58 26.30
C ARG A 86 -5.99 -41.71 26.93
N LYS A 87 -6.25 -40.92 27.98
CA LYS A 87 -7.53 -40.84 28.69
C LYS A 87 -8.36 -39.70 28.11
N CYS A 88 -9.64 -39.97 27.93
CA CYS A 88 -10.64 -39.08 27.37
C CYS A 88 -11.68 -38.82 28.46
N HIS A 89 -11.78 -37.58 28.92
CA HIS A 89 -12.74 -37.14 29.92
C HIS A 89 -13.87 -36.44 29.20
N LEU A 90 -15.00 -37.12 29.02
CA LEU A 90 -16.19 -36.56 28.37
C LEU A 90 -16.95 -35.71 29.38
N LEU A 91 -17.25 -34.46 29.04
CA LEU A 91 -17.83 -33.47 29.95
C LEU A 91 -19.29 -33.19 29.57
N PRO A 92 -20.22 -33.19 30.55
CA PRO A 92 -21.61 -32.78 30.35
C PRO A 92 -21.80 -31.25 30.32
N PHE A 93 -20.75 -30.50 30.65
CA PHE A 93 -20.76 -29.05 30.79
C PHE A 93 -19.80 -28.39 29.80
N ASP A 94 -20.06 -27.11 29.57
CA ASP A 94 -19.28 -26.20 28.75
C ASP A 94 -18.74 -25.07 29.64
N ARG A 95 -17.90 -24.19 29.08
CA ARG A 95 -17.27 -23.09 29.84
C ARG A 95 -18.24 -22.03 30.39
N PHE A 96 -19.51 -22.04 29.96
CA PHE A 96 -20.53 -21.09 30.41
C PHE A 96 -21.46 -21.69 31.46
N THR A 97 -21.31 -22.98 31.74
CA THR A 97 -22.06 -23.64 32.80
C THR A 97 -21.60 -23.12 34.17
N HIS A 98 -22.54 -22.81 35.06
CA HIS A 98 -22.24 -22.32 36.40
C HIS A 98 -21.31 -23.29 37.17
N GLY A 99 -20.32 -22.75 37.88
CA GLY A 99 -19.33 -23.53 38.63
C GLY A 99 -18.21 -24.17 37.79
N VAL A 100 -18.19 -23.93 36.47
CA VAL A 100 -17.11 -24.41 35.58
C VAL A 100 -15.98 -23.37 35.49
N GLN A 101 -14.75 -23.85 35.63
CA GLN A 101 -13.55 -23.05 35.44
C GLN A 101 -12.63 -23.64 34.37
N LYS A 102 -12.07 -22.76 33.54
CA LYS A 102 -11.03 -23.10 32.58
C LYS A 102 -9.67 -22.90 33.22
N GLN A 103 -8.95 -24.00 33.44
CA GLN A 103 -7.67 -23.99 34.15
C GLN A 103 -6.54 -24.41 33.21
N ALA A 104 -5.36 -23.81 33.39
CA ALA A 104 -4.15 -24.20 32.65
C ALA A 104 -3.65 -25.56 33.16
N ASN A 105 -3.45 -26.51 32.24
CA ASN A 105 -2.89 -27.81 32.55
C ASN A 105 -2.19 -28.42 31.33
N ILE A 106 -0.86 -28.53 31.39
CA ILE A 106 0.01 -28.95 30.28
C ILE A 106 -0.27 -30.40 29.82
N ASN A 107 -0.77 -31.25 30.72
CA ASN A 107 -1.04 -32.66 30.41
C ASN A 107 -2.31 -32.88 29.57
N PHE A 108 -3.16 -31.85 29.47
CA PHE A 108 -4.46 -31.94 28.82
C PHE A 108 -4.57 -30.99 27.63
N THR A 109 -5.31 -31.44 26.62
CA THR A 109 -5.86 -30.58 25.58
C THR A 109 -7.38 -30.56 25.74
N LEU A 110 -7.95 -29.37 25.79
CA LEU A 110 -9.39 -29.14 25.87
C LEU A 110 -9.98 -29.04 24.46
N TYR A 111 -11.12 -29.69 24.25
CA TYR A 111 -11.93 -29.60 23.04
C TYR A 111 -13.37 -29.29 23.41
N GLU A 112 -13.86 -28.13 23.01
CA GLU A 112 -15.21 -27.63 23.32
C GLU A 112 -16.07 -27.74 22.05
N LYS A 113 -17.29 -28.29 22.12
CA LYS A 113 -18.15 -28.36 20.93
C LYS A 113 -18.55 -26.96 20.48
N LYS A 114 -18.35 -26.68 19.20
CA LYS A 114 -18.62 -25.37 18.59
C LYS A 114 -20.07 -24.94 18.73
N ASP A 115 -21.01 -25.87 18.62
CA ASP A 115 -22.45 -25.62 18.75
C ASP A 115 -22.83 -24.95 20.07
N TYR A 116 -22.10 -25.25 21.16
CA TYR A 116 -22.38 -24.73 22.51
C TYR A 116 -21.63 -23.44 22.86
N ILE A 117 -20.68 -23.03 22.02
CA ILE A 117 -19.83 -21.84 22.27
C ILE A 117 -20.01 -20.74 21.23
N ARG A 118 -20.72 -21.03 20.13
CA ARG A 118 -21.09 -20.08 19.08
C ARG A 118 -22.42 -19.44 19.40
N GLU A 119 -22.54 -18.16 19.06
CA GLU A 119 -23.79 -17.40 19.14
C GLU A 119 -24.35 -17.08 17.74
N CYS A 120 -23.86 -17.79 16.72
CA CYS A 120 -24.22 -17.65 15.30
C CYS A 120 -24.54 -19.02 14.68
N ILE A 121 -25.22 -19.02 13.53
CA ILE A 121 -25.55 -20.23 12.75
C ILE A 121 -24.58 -20.35 11.57
N SER A 122 -23.95 -21.53 11.40
CA SER A 122 -22.97 -21.81 10.34
C SER A 122 -23.49 -22.72 9.22
N ASP A 123 -24.56 -23.46 9.49
CA ASP A 123 -25.05 -24.59 8.71
C ASP A 123 -26.59 -24.60 8.68
N THR A 124 -27.26 -25.64 9.19
CA THR A 124 -28.72 -25.67 9.24
C THR A 124 -29.26 -25.02 10.52
N LYS A 125 -30.40 -24.32 10.41
CA LYS A 125 -31.05 -23.58 11.50
C LYS A 125 -31.44 -24.45 12.72
N ASP A 126 -31.43 -25.77 12.58
CA ASP A 126 -31.96 -26.73 13.58
C ASP A 126 -30.97 -27.09 14.70
N ASN A 127 -29.68 -26.83 14.52
CA ASN A 127 -28.62 -27.27 15.44
C ASN A 127 -28.05 -26.17 16.34
N TYR A 128 -28.66 -24.99 16.39
CA TYR A 128 -28.21 -23.93 17.28
C TYR A 128 -28.31 -24.38 18.75
N ARG A 129 -27.22 -24.24 19.50
CA ARG A 129 -27.11 -24.59 20.93
C ARG A 129 -26.44 -23.47 21.74
N GLY A 130 -26.39 -22.25 21.21
CA GLY A 130 -25.90 -21.06 21.90
C GLY A 130 -26.83 -20.60 23.02
N ARG A 131 -26.55 -19.41 23.56
CA ARG A 131 -27.16 -18.90 24.80
C ARG A 131 -28.03 -17.67 24.58
N ARG A 132 -28.38 -17.32 23.34
CA ARG A 132 -29.33 -16.24 23.08
C ARG A 132 -30.66 -16.53 23.79
N PHE A 133 -31.15 -15.55 24.56
CA PHE A 133 -32.35 -15.66 25.39
C PHE A 133 -33.35 -14.51 25.16
N TRP A 134 -33.24 -13.82 24.03
CA TRP A 134 -34.16 -12.76 23.63
C TRP A 134 -34.52 -12.87 22.15
N THR A 135 -35.71 -12.38 21.82
CA THR A 135 -36.30 -12.46 20.48
C THR A 135 -35.74 -11.36 19.56
N LYS A 136 -36.09 -11.39 18.26
CA LYS A 136 -35.72 -10.30 17.32
C LYS A 136 -36.28 -8.94 17.73
N SER A 137 -37.44 -8.91 18.41
CA SER A 137 -38.07 -7.70 18.95
C SER A 137 -37.56 -7.36 20.35
N ASN A 138 -36.45 -7.97 20.79
CA ASN A 138 -35.80 -7.74 22.08
C ASN A 138 -36.68 -8.12 23.30
N ILE A 139 -37.56 -9.11 23.14
CA ILE A 139 -38.40 -9.63 24.22
C ILE A 139 -37.66 -10.79 24.90
N THR A 140 -37.67 -10.83 26.23
CA THR A 140 -37.00 -11.91 26.98
C THR A 140 -37.76 -13.22 26.81
N CYS A 141 -37.01 -14.32 26.66
CA CYS A 141 -37.58 -15.65 26.55
C CYS A 141 -38.05 -16.18 27.92
N GLN A 142 -39.19 -16.87 27.91
CA GLN A 142 -39.64 -17.74 28.98
C GLN A 142 -38.77 -19.02 29.01
N ALA A 143 -38.49 -19.53 30.21
CA ALA A 143 -37.76 -20.79 30.36
C ALA A 143 -38.58 -21.98 29.84
N TRP A 144 -37.95 -22.93 29.15
CA TRP A 144 -38.63 -24.11 28.60
C TRP A 144 -39.19 -25.05 29.68
N SER A 145 -38.71 -24.93 30.92
CA SER A 145 -39.24 -25.64 32.09
C SER A 145 -40.41 -24.92 32.75
N ASP A 146 -40.64 -23.65 32.41
CA ASP A 146 -41.70 -22.81 32.98
C ASP A 146 -42.93 -22.84 32.06
N ASN A 147 -44.11 -22.73 32.67
CA ASN A 147 -45.40 -22.72 32.01
C ASN A 147 -46.32 -21.59 32.51
N ASN A 148 -45.81 -20.68 33.34
CA ASN A 148 -46.61 -19.70 34.07
C ASN A 148 -47.25 -18.62 33.16
N ILE A 149 -46.56 -18.22 32.07
CA ILE A 149 -47.05 -17.15 31.16
C ILE A 149 -47.66 -17.80 29.93
N ASN A 150 -46.86 -18.55 29.18
CA ASN A 150 -47.28 -19.27 27.99
C ASN A 150 -47.25 -20.77 28.26
N GLU A 151 -48.43 -21.41 28.34
CA GLU A 151 -48.52 -22.86 28.43
C GLU A 151 -48.05 -23.53 27.13
N HIS A 152 -47.22 -24.58 27.22
CA HIS A 152 -46.72 -25.30 26.04
C HIS A 152 -46.38 -26.76 26.30
N THR A 153 -46.00 -27.51 25.25
CA THR A 153 -45.67 -28.94 25.33
C THR A 153 -44.17 -29.26 25.22
N PHE A 154 -43.34 -28.28 24.88
CA PHE A 154 -41.90 -28.44 24.67
C PHE A 154 -41.12 -28.37 25.98
N TYR A 155 -41.16 -29.44 26.77
CA TYR A 155 -40.39 -29.54 28.01
C TYR A 155 -39.04 -30.23 27.81
N PRO A 156 -38.02 -29.87 28.61
CA PRO A 156 -36.69 -30.49 28.55
C PRO A 156 -36.73 -32.01 28.73
N ASP A 157 -37.58 -32.50 29.64
CA ASP A 157 -37.70 -33.93 29.95
C ASP A 157 -38.36 -34.74 28.82
N ARG A 158 -39.26 -34.10 28.05
CA ARG A 158 -39.92 -34.73 26.89
C ARG A 158 -39.05 -34.69 25.64
N TYR A 159 -38.20 -33.67 25.51
CA TYR A 159 -37.34 -33.45 24.35
C TYR A 159 -35.85 -33.36 24.72
N PRO A 160 -35.25 -34.40 25.36
CA PRO A 160 -33.89 -34.33 25.91
C PRO A 160 -32.79 -34.16 24.86
N THR A 161 -33.08 -34.43 23.58
CA THR A 161 -32.14 -34.23 22.48
C THR A 161 -32.13 -32.80 21.92
N GLN A 162 -33.14 -31.99 22.26
CA GLN A 162 -33.30 -30.63 21.74
C GLN A 162 -32.56 -29.58 22.55
N ASP A 163 -31.94 -29.96 23.69
CA ASP A 163 -31.17 -29.06 24.55
C ASP A 163 -31.98 -27.82 24.97
N LEU A 164 -33.25 -28.03 25.36
CA LEU A 164 -34.16 -26.99 25.85
C LEU A 164 -33.75 -26.51 27.25
N ARG A 165 -32.56 -25.93 27.39
CA ARG A 165 -32.03 -25.45 28.67
C ARG A 165 -32.40 -24.00 28.89
N GLU A 166 -32.69 -23.68 30.15
CA GLU A 166 -33.03 -22.33 30.58
C GLU A 166 -34.13 -21.74 29.68
N ASN A 167 -33.97 -20.49 29.26
CA ASN A 167 -34.78 -19.80 28.29
C ASN A 167 -34.04 -19.55 26.96
N PHE A 168 -33.08 -20.41 26.61
CA PHE A 168 -32.30 -20.22 25.38
C PHE A 168 -33.13 -20.54 24.13
N CYS A 169 -32.96 -19.75 23.07
CA CYS A 169 -33.64 -19.96 21.80
C CYS A 169 -33.28 -21.32 21.17
N ARG A 170 -34.29 -22.08 20.72
CA ARG A 170 -34.15 -23.43 20.14
C ARG A 170 -35.14 -23.62 19.00
N ASN A 171 -34.94 -24.67 18.21
CA ASN A 171 -35.85 -25.02 17.11
C ASN A 171 -36.38 -26.46 17.23
N PRO A 172 -37.18 -26.79 18.28
CA PRO A 172 -37.59 -28.17 18.52
C PRO A 172 -38.55 -28.75 17.45
N ASN A 173 -39.21 -27.90 16.68
CA ASN A 173 -40.16 -28.23 15.62
C ASN A 173 -39.59 -28.07 14.19
N ASN A 174 -38.29 -27.79 14.04
CA ASN A 174 -37.65 -27.50 12.74
C ASN A 174 -38.38 -26.41 11.93
N ASP A 175 -38.76 -25.32 12.61
CA ASP A 175 -39.37 -24.14 12.00
C ASP A 175 -38.43 -23.52 10.94
N PRO A 176 -38.92 -23.16 9.75
CA PRO A 176 -38.10 -22.56 8.69
C PRO A 176 -37.58 -21.15 9.05
N GLY A 177 -38.25 -20.43 9.96
CA GLY A 177 -37.78 -19.16 10.51
C GLY A 177 -36.47 -19.32 11.28
N GLY A 178 -36.32 -20.44 12.00
CA GLY A 178 -35.13 -20.82 12.75
C GLY A 178 -35.40 -20.86 14.25
N PRO A 179 -34.35 -20.72 15.10
CA PRO A 179 -34.54 -20.82 16.54
C PRO A 179 -35.43 -19.69 17.10
N TRP A 180 -36.38 -20.10 17.94
CA TRP A 180 -37.38 -19.26 18.56
C TRP A 180 -37.47 -19.60 20.06
N CYS A 181 -38.26 -18.81 20.79
CA CYS A 181 -38.61 -19.11 22.17
C CYS A 181 -40.03 -18.63 22.48
N TYR A 182 -40.64 -19.19 23.53
CA TYR A 182 -41.80 -18.56 24.16
C TYR A 182 -41.34 -17.28 24.84
N THR A 183 -42.17 -16.23 24.82
CA THR A 183 -41.76 -14.93 25.36
C THR A 183 -42.36 -14.70 26.74
N THR A 184 -41.80 -13.73 27.48
CA THR A 184 -42.38 -13.25 28.75
C THR A 184 -43.52 -12.24 28.54
N ASP A 185 -43.79 -11.80 27.31
CA ASP A 185 -44.91 -10.92 26.99
C ASP A 185 -46.16 -11.76 26.66
N PRO A 186 -47.26 -11.62 27.42
CA PRO A 186 -48.52 -12.33 27.15
C PRO A 186 -49.11 -12.03 25.76
N ASN A 187 -48.80 -10.88 25.16
CA ASN A 187 -49.31 -10.50 23.84
C ASN A 187 -48.55 -11.18 22.69
N VAL A 188 -47.32 -11.64 22.95
CA VAL A 188 -46.46 -12.29 21.95
C VAL A 188 -46.11 -13.68 22.46
N ARG A 189 -46.95 -14.67 22.14
CA ARG A 189 -46.79 -16.04 22.65
C ARG A 189 -45.40 -16.63 22.36
N ALA A 190 -44.92 -16.53 21.13
CA ALA A 190 -43.63 -17.02 20.69
C ALA A 190 -43.11 -16.16 19.53
N GLU A 191 -41.80 -15.97 19.45
CA GLU A 191 -41.16 -15.21 18.38
C GLU A 191 -39.77 -15.77 18.06
N GLU A 192 -39.34 -15.64 16.80
CA GLU A 192 -37.99 -15.99 16.37
C GLU A 192 -36.93 -15.08 17.01
N CYS A 193 -35.74 -15.65 17.23
CA CYS A 193 -34.70 -14.91 17.95
C CYS A 193 -33.80 -14.03 17.09
N GLY A 194 -33.87 -14.14 15.76
CA GLY A 194 -33.02 -13.34 14.86
C GLY A 194 -31.53 -13.61 15.07
N ILE A 195 -31.15 -14.89 15.18
CA ILE A 195 -29.74 -15.28 15.36
C ILE A 195 -28.97 -15.01 14.07
N PRO A 196 -27.85 -14.26 14.11
CA PRO A 196 -27.09 -13.93 12.91
C PRO A 196 -26.40 -15.18 12.32
N GLN A 197 -26.17 -15.14 11.01
CA GLN A 197 -25.28 -16.10 10.38
C GLN A 197 -23.83 -15.84 10.81
N CYS A 198 -23.01 -16.89 10.93
CA CYS A 198 -21.59 -16.72 11.28
C CYS A 198 -20.81 -15.93 10.22
N SER A 199 -21.32 -15.85 8.99
CA SER A 199 -20.81 -14.99 7.92
C SER A 199 -21.11 -13.50 8.13
N GLN A 200 -22.02 -13.16 9.05
CA GLN A 200 -22.48 -11.80 9.34
C GLN A 200 -22.09 -11.33 10.75
N GLU A 201 -21.69 -12.23 11.65
CA GLU A 201 -21.27 -11.90 13.03
C GLU A 201 -20.04 -10.98 13.03
N VAL A 202 -19.08 -11.26 12.14
CA VAL A 202 -17.88 -10.45 11.94
C VAL A 202 -17.76 -10.21 10.45
N CYS A 203 -17.72 -8.95 10.04
CA CYS A 203 -17.58 -8.57 8.64
C CYS A 203 -16.10 -8.60 8.19
N VAL A 204 -15.89 -8.69 6.88
CA VAL A 204 -14.57 -8.62 6.25
C VAL A 204 -14.28 -7.17 5.87
N THR A 205 -13.16 -6.66 6.37
CA THR A 205 -12.53 -5.45 5.84
C THR A 205 -11.53 -5.83 4.77
N CYS A 206 -11.48 -5.06 3.68
CA CYS A 206 -10.56 -5.30 2.57
C CYS A 206 -10.66 -6.74 1.99
N ASN A 207 -9.57 -7.51 1.99
CA ASN A 207 -9.53 -8.91 1.58
C ASN A 207 -9.61 -9.91 2.75
N GLY A 208 -9.80 -9.44 3.99
CA GLY A 208 -9.97 -10.28 5.17
C GLY A 208 -8.70 -10.92 5.74
N GLU A 209 -7.53 -10.31 5.54
CA GLU A 209 -6.27 -10.68 6.23
C GLU A 209 -6.44 -10.68 7.77
N ASP A 210 -7.16 -9.69 8.28
CA ASP A 210 -7.45 -9.51 9.70
C ASP A 210 -8.77 -10.15 10.13
N TYR A 211 -9.43 -10.90 9.24
CA TYR A 211 -10.65 -11.60 9.59
C TYR A 211 -10.37 -12.66 10.67
N ARG A 212 -11.05 -12.56 11.81
CA ARG A 212 -10.94 -13.49 12.94
C ARG A 212 -12.28 -14.15 13.31
N GLY A 213 -13.29 -14.01 12.45
CA GLY A 213 -14.61 -14.58 12.68
C GLY A 213 -14.64 -16.12 12.66
N ARG A 214 -15.82 -16.66 12.95
CA ARG A 214 -16.04 -18.09 13.25
C ARG A 214 -16.64 -18.89 12.10
N MET A 215 -16.68 -18.32 10.90
CA MET A 215 -17.09 -19.00 9.67
C MET A 215 -16.17 -20.20 9.41
N ASP A 216 -16.75 -21.39 9.25
CA ASP A 216 -16.04 -22.65 9.02
C ASP A 216 -16.64 -23.50 7.89
N HIS A 217 -17.42 -22.83 7.03
CA HIS A 217 -17.99 -23.39 5.81
C HIS A 217 -17.65 -22.49 4.63
N THR A 218 -17.48 -23.11 3.46
CA THR A 218 -17.18 -22.41 2.20
C THR A 218 -18.44 -21.79 1.60
N GLU A 219 -18.30 -21.02 0.52
CA GLU A 219 -19.44 -20.41 -0.18
C GLU A 219 -20.42 -21.43 -0.76
N SER A 220 -19.96 -22.62 -1.16
CA SER A 220 -20.84 -23.76 -1.53
C SER A 220 -21.33 -24.60 -0.34
N GLY A 221 -21.03 -24.19 0.90
CA GLY A 221 -21.46 -24.87 2.11
C GLY A 221 -20.63 -26.10 2.51
N LYS A 222 -19.41 -26.26 1.97
CA LYS A 222 -18.52 -27.38 2.35
C LYS A 222 -17.86 -27.09 3.69
N GLU A 223 -17.80 -28.09 4.56
CA GLU A 223 -17.11 -27.98 5.86
C GLU A 223 -15.60 -27.79 5.65
N CYS A 224 -15.01 -26.81 6.33
CA CYS A 224 -13.59 -26.54 6.26
C CYS A 224 -12.76 -27.63 6.96
N GLN A 225 -11.61 -27.97 6.37
CA GLN A 225 -10.54 -28.74 6.98
C GLN A 225 -9.81 -27.87 8.03
N ARG A 226 -9.40 -28.51 9.13
CA ARG A 226 -8.61 -27.83 10.16
C ARG A 226 -7.21 -27.49 9.67
N TRP A 227 -6.72 -26.29 9.98
CA TRP A 227 -5.36 -25.84 9.65
C TRP A 227 -4.28 -26.70 10.33
N ASP A 228 -4.57 -27.30 11.48
CA ASP A 228 -3.66 -28.25 12.14
C ASP A 228 -3.79 -29.70 11.62
N SER A 229 -4.64 -29.95 10.63
CA SER A 229 -4.79 -31.25 9.95
C SER A 229 -4.02 -31.28 8.63
N GLN A 230 -3.61 -32.47 8.23
CA GLN A 230 -2.99 -32.75 6.91
C GLN A 230 -3.85 -33.71 6.09
N LYS A 231 -5.16 -33.74 6.37
CA LYS A 231 -6.16 -34.62 5.75
C LYS A 231 -7.50 -33.90 5.61
N PRO A 232 -8.24 -34.09 4.49
CA PRO A 232 -7.83 -34.88 3.31
C PRO A 232 -6.65 -34.26 2.53
N HIS A 233 -6.49 -32.94 2.60
CA HIS A 233 -5.50 -32.22 1.81
C HIS A 233 -4.24 -31.95 2.64
N LYS A 234 -3.07 -32.25 2.09
CA LYS A 234 -1.78 -31.86 2.68
C LYS A 234 -1.46 -30.42 2.30
N HIS A 235 -0.99 -29.62 3.25
CA HIS A 235 -0.70 -28.21 3.01
C HIS A 235 0.35 -27.63 3.95
N ASN A 236 0.96 -26.52 3.53
CA ASN A 236 2.06 -25.87 4.25
C ASN A 236 1.61 -24.85 5.32
N PHE A 237 0.32 -24.49 5.35
CA PHE A 237 -0.27 -23.53 6.30
C PHE A 237 -0.49 -24.11 7.69
N GLN A 238 0.59 -24.53 8.35
CA GLN A 238 0.53 -25.05 9.72
C GLN A 238 0.52 -23.90 10.75
N PRO A 239 -0.36 -23.92 11.76
CA PRO A 239 -0.48 -22.84 12.75
C PRO A 239 0.81 -22.55 13.53
N LYS A 240 1.65 -23.58 13.74
CA LYS A 240 2.95 -23.41 14.42
C LYS A 240 3.95 -22.56 13.62
N LYS A 241 3.84 -22.56 12.29
CA LYS A 241 4.68 -21.80 11.36
C LYS A 241 4.15 -20.39 11.15
N TYR A 242 2.83 -20.22 11.07
CA TYR A 242 2.14 -18.94 10.88
C TYR A 242 1.43 -18.49 12.16
N ARG A 243 2.21 -18.16 13.19
CA ARG A 243 1.67 -17.86 14.54
C ARG A 243 0.86 -16.56 14.59
N ASP A 244 1.21 -15.60 13.74
CA ASP A 244 0.61 -14.27 13.60
C ASP A 244 -0.70 -14.27 12.79
N LYS A 245 -0.96 -15.34 12.02
CA LYS A 245 -2.12 -15.42 11.11
C LYS A 245 -3.39 -16.00 11.72
N ASP A 246 -3.38 -16.32 13.02
CA ASP A 246 -4.51 -16.93 13.74
C ASP A 246 -5.16 -18.09 12.96
N LEU A 247 -4.35 -19.05 12.51
CA LEU A 247 -4.82 -20.25 11.83
C LEU A 247 -5.47 -21.23 12.82
N LYS A 248 -6.56 -20.79 13.44
CA LYS A 248 -7.25 -21.50 14.52
C LYS A 248 -8.29 -22.46 13.94
N ASP A 249 -8.29 -23.68 14.46
CA ASP A 249 -9.21 -24.76 14.08
C ASP A 249 -9.38 -24.91 12.57
N ASN A 250 -10.61 -24.83 12.05
CA ASN A 250 -10.96 -24.85 10.62
C ASN A 250 -11.69 -23.56 10.20
N TYR A 251 -11.43 -22.44 10.89
CA TYR A 251 -12.08 -21.18 10.52
C TYR A 251 -11.49 -20.62 9.22
N CYS A 252 -12.32 -19.97 8.41
CA CYS A 252 -11.89 -19.26 7.22
C CYS A 252 -10.88 -18.17 7.59
N ARG A 253 -9.75 -18.12 6.87
CA ARG A 253 -8.66 -17.16 7.08
C ARG A 253 -8.06 -16.77 5.74
N ASN A 254 -7.29 -15.68 5.72
CA ASN A 254 -6.53 -15.28 4.55
C ASN A 254 -5.04 -15.11 4.89
N PRO A 255 -4.28 -16.22 5.05
CA PRO A 255 -2.88 -16.16 5.44
C PRO A 255 -1.91 -15.77 4.31
N ASP A 256 -2.32 -15.90 3.06
CA ASP A 256 -1.51 -15.74 1.85
C ASP A 256 -1.98 -14.60 0.93
N ASN A 257 -2.73 -13.64 1.50
CA ASN A 257 -3.18 -12.42 0.82
C ASN A 257 -3.95 -12.69 -0.48
N ARG A 258 -4.81 -13.71 -0.47
CA ARG A 258 -5.79 -13.95 -1.54
C ARG A 258 -6.86 -12.89 -1.57
N LEU A 259 -7.77 -13.01 -2.52
CA LEU A 259 -8.90 -12.13 -2.73
C LEU A 259 -9.83 -12.03 -1.50
N ARG A 260 -10.12 -13.15 -0.85
CA ARG A 260 -11.04 -13.25 0.30
C ARG A 260 -10.58 -14.36 1.23
N PRO A 261 -11.09 -14.42 2.49
CA PRO A 261 -10.86 -15.54 3.37
C PRO A 261 -11.32 -16.86 2.73
N TRP A 262 -10.54 -17.90 2.98
CA TRP A 262 -10.71 -19.21 2.39
C TRP A 262 -10.34 -20.29 3.40
N CYS A 263 -10.62 -21.54 3.06
CA CYS A 263 -10.17 -22.69 3.82
C CYS A 263 -9.90 -23.89 2.89
N PHE A 264 -9.08 -24.84 3.35
CA PHE A 264 -9.08 -26.18 2.75
C PHE A 264 -10.43 -26.83 3.04
N THR A 265 -10.96 -27.66 2.13
CA THR A 265 -12.26 -28.29 2.35
C THR A 265 -12.11 -29.74 2.84
N MET A 266 -13.17 -30.28 3.43
CA MET A 266 -13.26 -31.70 3.76
C MET A 266 -13.60 -32.60 2.56
N ASP A 267 -13.91 -32.01 1.41
CA ASP A 267 -14.20 -32.72 0.15
C ASP A 267 -12.89 -33.09 -0.57
N PRO A 268 -12.62 -34.38 -0.83
CA PRO A 268 -11.43 -34.81 -1.57
C PRO A 268 -11.30 -34.21 -2.97
N GLN A 269 -12.40 -33.80 -3.61
CA GLN A 269 -12.40 -33.24 -4.96
C GLN A 269 -12.15 -31.73 -5.01
N THR A 270 -12.32 -31.03 -3.88
CA THR A 270 -12.16 -29.58 -3.80
C THR A 270 -11.10 -29.27 -2.75
N PRO A 271 -9.83 -29.08 -3.14
CA PRO A 271 -8.75 -28.85 -2.18
C PRO A 271 -9.01 -27.67 -1.24
N TRP A 272 -9.45 -26.55 -1.80
CA TRP A 272 -9.75 -25.32 -1.07
C TRP A 272 -10.84 -24.54 -1.81
N GLU A 273 -11.49 -23.63 -1.10
CA GLU A 273 -12.54 -22.76 -1.65
C GLU A 273 -12.65 -21.47 -0.82
N TYR A 274 -13.19 -20.42 -1.41
CA TYR A 274 -13.49 -19.17 -0.70
C TYR A 274 -14.67 -19.34 0.25
N CYS A 275 -14.71 -18.50 1.28
CA CYS A 275 -15.83 -18.41 2.20
C CYS A 275 -16.67 -17.16 1.88
N ASN A 276 -18.00 -17.31 1.90
CA ASN A 276 -18.91 -16.19 1.71
C ASN A 276 -19.13 -15.48 3.06
N ILE A 277 -18.41 -14.38 3.27
CA ILE A 277 -18.46 -13.56 4.50
C ILE A 277 -18.81 -12.13 4.09
N THR A 278 -19.71 -11.50 4.84
CA THR A 278 -20.22 -10.15 4.55
C THR A 278 -19.10 -9.11 4.68
N ALA A 279 -18.99 -8.19 3.72
CA ALA A 279 -18.09 -7.05 3.81
C ALA A 279 -18.64 -6.02 4.79
N CYS A 280 -17.77 -5.27 5.49
CA CYS A 280 -18.23 -4.21 6.38
C CYS A 280 -18.83 -3.04 5.57
N ASP A 281 -19.96 -2.50 6.01
CA ASP A 281 -20.67 -1.37 5.35
C ASP A 281 -19.92 -0.02 5.45
N SER A 282 -18.77 0.01 6.13
CA SER A 282 -17.88 1.16 6.13
C SER A 282 -17.25 1.31 4.74
N ASP A 283 -17.72 2.30 3.98
CA ASP A 283 -17.01 2.81 2.81
C ASP A 283 -15.57 3.13 3.23
N PRO A 284 -14.54 2.47 2.65
CA PRO A 284 -13.15 2.77 2.98
C PRO A 284 -12.74 4.21 2.64
N SER A 285 -13.62 4.95 1.96
CA SER A 285 -13.43 6.33 1.51
C SER A 285 -13.78 7.40 2.55
N GLU A 286 -14.45 7.10 3.67
CA GLU A 286 -14.87 8.16 4.61
C GLU A 286 -14.29 8.07 6.04
N ASP A 287 -13.46 7.07 6.37
CA ASP A 287 -12.94 6.95 7.76
C ASP A 287 -11.48 6.44 7.85
N SER A 288 -10.58 6.90 6.96
CA SER A 288 -9.15 6.50 6.99
C SER A 288 -8.12 7.64 7.05
N ASP A 289 -8.53 8.89 7.31
CA ASP A 289 -7.61 10.02 7.50
C ASP A 289 -7.24 10.23 8.98
N VAL A 290 -6.71 9.20 9.64
CA VAL A 290 -6.09 9.40 10.96
C VAL A 290 -4.59 9.08 10.95
N ASN A 291 -4.03 8.43 9.92
CA ASN A 291 -2.58 8.16 9.87
C ASN A 291 -2.04 7.73 8.50
N THR A 292 -2.41 8.40 7.40
CA THR A 292 -1.79 8.14 6.08
C THR A 292 -0.53 8.99 5.89
N THR A 293 0.51 8.42 5.30
CA THR A 293 1.79 9.12 5.08
C THR A 293 2.12 9.16 3.59
N THR A 294 2.51 10.33 3.07
CA THR A 294 2.81 10.52 1.65
C THR A 294 4.29 10.72 1.35
N SER A 295 5.05 11.25 2.32
CA SER A 295 6.48 11.55 2.17
C SER A 295 7.39 10.51 2.84
N CYS A 296 6.89 9.75 3.81
CA CYS A 296 7.66 8.80 4.61
C CYS A 296 6.81 7.55 4.93
N ILE A 297 7.44 6.47 5.40
CA ILE A 297 6.80 5.23 5.83
C ILE A 297 6.78 5.15 7.36
N GLN A 298 5.61 4.88 7.94
CA GLN A 298 5.48 4.57 9.37
C GLN A 298 5.41 3.06 9.57
N GLY A 299 6.16 2.53 10.55
CA GLY A 299 6.27 1.08 10.75
C GLY A 299 6.70 0.35 9.48
N LYS A 300 5.80 -0.47 8.92
CA LYS A 300 6.01 -1.23 7.67
C LYS A 300 5.60 -0.47 6.40
N GLY A 301 4.96 0.69 6.50
CA GLY A 301 4.49 1.46 5.34
C GLY A 301 3.23 0.89 4.66
N THR A 302 2.38 0.17 5.39
CA THR A 302 1.06 -0.30 4.88
C THR A 302 0.07 0.85 4.66
N ASN A 303 0.26 1.94 5.40
CA ASN A 303 -0.45 3.21 5.33
C ASN A 303 0.22 4.24 4.38
N TYR A 304 1.34 3.89 3.74
CA TYR A 304 2.01 4.77 2.81
C TYR A 304 1.16 4.96 1.55
N ARG A 305 0.93 6.22 1.18
CA ARG A 305 0.10 6.66 0.05
C ARG A 305 0.83 7.62 -0.88
N GLY A 306 2.15 7.73 -0.78
CA GLY A 306 2.95 8.60 -1.64
C GLY A 306 2.96 8.19 -3.11
N THR A 307 3.53 9.05 -3.96
CA THR A 307 3.53 8.92 -5.43
C THR A 307 4.80 8.29 -5.99
N MET A 308 5.64 7.73 -5.12
CA MET A 308 6.89 7.11 -5.54
C MET A 308 6.62 5.90 -6.44
N ASN A 309 7.22 5.84 -7.64
CA ASN A 309 6.96 4.80 -8.63
C ASN A 309 8.21 4.31 -9.38
N VAL A 310 9.38 4.61 -8.85
CA VAL A 310 10.69 4.16 -9.36
C VAL A 310 11.45 3.56 -8.19
N THR A 311 12.19 2.49 -8.43
CA THR A 311 12.99 1.77 -7.43
C THR A 311 14.33 2.49 -7.16
N PRO A 312 15.07 2.17 -6.06
CA PRO A 312 16.40 2.72 -5.81
C PRO A 312 17.38 2.52 -6.97
N GLU A 313 17.22 1.44 -7.72
CA GLU A 313 18.02 1.08 -8.90
C GLU A 313 17.57 1.77 -10.19
N GLY A 314 16.54 2.64 -10.12
CA GLY A 314 16.04 3.41 -11.27
C GLY A 314 15.04 2.67 -12.15
N VAL A 315 14.61 1.46 -11.78
CA VAL A 315 13.61 0.69 -12.53
C VAL A 315 12.21 1.15 -12.18
N THR A 316 11.40 1.43 -13.19
CA THR A 316 10.01 1.88 -13.05
C THR A 316 9.10 0.77 -12.56
N CYS A 317 8.15 1.12 -11.71
CA CYS A 317 7.11 0.22 -11.24
C CYS A 317 6.09 -0.07 -12.36
N GLN A 318 5.66 -1.33 -12.45
CA GLN A 318 4.50 -1.78 -13.22
C GLN A 318 3.21 -1.28 -12.53
N ARG A 319 2.21 -0.90 -13.33
CA ARG A 319 0.89 -0.52 -12.80
C ARG A 319 0.18 -1.70 -12.14
N TRP A 320 -0.50 -1.45 -11.02
CA TRP A 320 -1.22 -2.49 -10.27
C TRP A 320 -2.44 -3.06 -11.01
N ASP A 321 -2.99 -2.33 -11.97
CA ASP A 321 -4.05 -2.80 -12.86
C ASP A 321 -3.53 -3.55 -14.10
N SER A 322 -2.21 -3.54 -14.34
CA SER A 322 -1.57 -4.26 -15.44
C SER A 322 -1.19 -5.69 -15.04
N GLN A 323 -1.36 -6.64 -15.97
CA GLN A 323 -0.91 -8.03 -15.81
C GLN A 323 0.36 -8.34 -16.62
N PHE A 324 1.05 -7.31 -17.12
CA PHE A 324 2.26 -7.41 -17.93
C PHE A 324 3.32 -6.38 -17.48
N PRO A 325 4.62 -6.73 -17.43
CA PRO A 325 5.20 -8.05 -17.72
C PRO A 325 4.89 -9.13 -16.67
N HIS A 326 4.53 -8.73 -15.44
CA HIS A 326 4.29 -9.67 -14.34
C HIS A 326 2.79 -9.82 -14.07
N ASN A 327 2.25 -11.02 -14.30
CA ASN A 327 0.90 -11.36 -13.85
C ASN A 327 0.88 -11.51 -12.32
N HIS A 328 -0.14 -10.96 -11.65
CA HIS A 328 -0.26 -10.97 -10.19
C HIS A 328 -1.70 -10.80 -9.68
N SER A 329 -1.93 -11.21 -8.42
CA SER A 329 -3.24 -11.14 -7.76
C SER A 329 -3.61 -9.78 -7.17
N PHE A 330 -2.63 -8.87 -6.97
CA PHE A 330 -2.81 -7.55 -6.33
C PHE A 330 -3.52 -6.52 -7.23
N LEU A 331 -4.79 -6.77 -7.56
CA LEU A 331 -5.59 -5.89 -8.40
C LEU A 331 -6.32 -4.80 -7.56
N PRO A 332 -6.43 -3.56 -8.04
CA PRO A 332 -7.04 -2.46 -7.25
C PRO A 332 -8.50 -2.73 -6.87
N GLN A 333 -9.26 -3.38 -7.74
CA GLN A 333 -10.66 -3.76 -7.51
C GLN A 333 -10.82 -4.74 -6.34
N ASN A 334 -9.82 -5.58 -6.12
CA ASN A 334 -9.79 -6.63 -5.11
C ASN A 334 -9.25 -6.14 -3.77
N PHE A 335 -8.39 -5.13 -3.80
CA PHE A 335 -7.68 -4.57 -2.65
C PHE A 335 -7.99 -3.08 -2.48
N LYS A 336 -9.28 -2.72 -2.50
CA LYS A 336 -9.73 -1.31 -2.42
C LYS A 336 -9.09 -0.55 -1.25
N CYS A 337 -8.97 -1.19 -0.08
CA CYS A 337 -8.38 -0.56 1.11
C CYS A 337 -6.88 -0.28 1.01
N LYS A 338 -6.15 -0.98 0.13
CA LYS A 338 -4.68 -0.88 0.03
C LYS A 338 -4.26 0.25 -0.91
N ASN A 339 -5.21 0.96 -1.53
CA ASN A 339 -4.96 2.09 -2.43
C ASN A 339 -3.92 1.76 -3.51
N LEU A 340 -4.12 0.65 -4.23
CA LEU A 340 -3.24 0.22 -5.32
C LEU A 340 -3.47 1.06 -6.58
N GLN A 341 -3.23 2.37 -6.49
CA GLN A 341 -3.42 3.30 -7.59
C GLN A 341 -2.17 3.36 -8.48
N GLU A 342 -2.40 3.50 -9.79
CA GLU A 342 -1.34 3.68 -10.79
C GLU A 342 -0.25 2.60 -10.67
N ASN A 343 1.02 3.03 -10.62
CA ASN A 343 2.19 2.19 -10.39
C ASN A 343 2.95 2.60 -9.11
N PHE A 344 2.27 3.22 -8.15
CA PHE A 344 2.94 3.71 -6.95
C PHE A 344 3.40 2.58 -6.03
N CYS A 345 4.52 2.75 -5.34
CA CYS A 345 5.01 1.86 -4.31
C CYS A 345 3.95 1.73 -3.20
N ARG A 346 3.56 0.48 -2.91
CA ARG A 346 2.57 0.15 -1.87
C ARG A 346 3.05 -1.06 -1.10
N ASN A 347 2.44 -1.29 0.05
CA ASN A 347 2.73 -2.48 0.84
C ASN A 347 1.44 -3.27 1.13
N PRO A 348 0.86 -3.93 0.10
CA PRO A 348 -0.41 -4.62 0.28
C PRO A 348 -0.28 -5.87 1.17
N ASP A 349 0.88 -6.53 1.17
CA ASP A 349 1.12 -7.82 1.82
C ASP A 349 1.72 -7.74 3.23
N GLY A 350 2.06 -6.53 3.69
CA GLY A 350 2.66 -6.30 5.01
C GLY A 350 4.14 -6.72 5.08
N ALA A 351 4.85 -6.62 3.95
CA ALA A 351 6.30 -6.72 3.88
C ALA A 351 7.00 -5.64 4.73
N ASP A 352 8.32 -5.69 4.85
CA ASP A 352 9.07 -4.76 5.69
C ASP A 352 9.18 -3.34 5.12
N TYR A 353 8.94 -3.18 3.81
CA TYR A 353 8.98 -1.92 3.07
C TYR A 353 7.92 -1.91 1.96
N PRO A 354 7.44 -0.73 1.52
CA PRO A 354 6.68 -0.62 0.27
C PRO A 354 7.49 -1.16 -0.91
N TRP A 355 6.78 -1.75 -1.85
CA TRP A 355 7.35 -2.38 -3.03
C TRP A 355 6.40 -2.21 -4.22
N CYS A 356 6.86 -2.59 -5.39
CA CYS A 356 6.04 -2.67 -6.59
C CYS A 356 6.50 -3.83 -7.48
N PHE A 357 5.60 -4.31 -8.35
CA PHE A 357 6.04 -5.06 -9.53
C PHE A 357 6.83 -4.13 -10.44
N THR A 358 7.82 -4.65 -11.17
CA THR A 358 8.69 -3.79 -11.99
C THR A 358 8.39 -3.94 -13.47
N THR A 359 8.72 -2.94 -14.28
CA THR A 359 8.59 -3.03 -15.73
C THR A 359 9.67 -3.91 -16.38
N ASP A 360 10.68 -4.35 -15.62
CA ASP A 360 11.71 -5.27 -16.10
C ASP A 360 11.22 -6.74 -15.99
N PRO A 361 11.13 -7.49 -17.11
CA PRO A 361 10.74 -8.90 -17.09
C PRO A 361 11.65 -9.80 -16.25
N ASN A 362 12.91 -9.41 -16.01
CA ASN A 362 13.87 -10.18 -15.22
C ASN A 362 13.81 -9.87 -13.72
N MET A 363 13.15 -8.77 -13.33
CA MET A 363 13.00 -8.36 -11.94
C MET A 363 11.52 -8.29 -11.57
N ARG A 364 10.98 -9.35 -10.98
CA ARG A 364 9.54 -9.43 -10.69
C ARG A 364 9.05 -8.36 -9.70
N ILE A 365 9.77 -8.18 -8.59
CA ILE A 365 9.41 -7.26 -7.51
C ILE A 365 10.66 -6.52 -7.07
N ALA A 366 10.52 -5.24 -6.73
CA ALA A 366 11.58 -4.44 -6.12
C ALA A 366 11.04 -3.61 -4.95
N LYS A 367 11.89 -3.41 -3.93
CA LYS A 367 11.55 -2.67 -2.71
C LYS A 367 11.85 -1.18 -2.90
N CYS A 368 10.92 -0.33 -2.50
CA CYS A 368 11.08 1.12 -2.55
C CYS A 368 11.74 1.62 -1.25
N THR A 369 13.01 1.24 -1.02
CA THR A 369 13.76 1.57 0.21
C THR A 369 14.18 3.04 0.32
N HIS A 370 14.19 3.77 -0.79
CA HIS A 370 14.39 5.23 -0.84
C HIS A 370 13.25 6.05 -0.22
N VAL A 371 12.13 5.43 0.17
CA VAL A 371 11.10 6.12 0.95
C VAL A 371 11.53 6.18 2.43
N PRO A 372 11.74 7.37 3.02
CA PRO A 372 12.27 7.52 4.39
C PRO A 372 11.26 7.08 5.46
N ARG A 373 11.70 6.78 6.70
CA ARG A 373 10.80 6.43 7.81
C ARG A 373 10.34 7.67 8.60
N CYS A 374 9.07 7.73 9.00
CA CYS A 374 8.50 8.89 9.71
C CYS A 374 8.98 9.00 11.15
N ASP A 375 9.15 7.87 11.85
CA ASP A 375 9.65 7.83 13.25
C ASP A 375 11.18 8.06 13.32
N ALA A 376 11.77 8.63 12.27
CA ALA A 376 13.13 9.12 12.25
C ALA A 376 13.20 10.58 12.72
N GLU A 377 12.58 10.89 13.85
CA GLU A 377 12.79 12.11 14.64
C GLU A 377 13.02 11.60 16.07
N ASP A 378 14.24 11.43 16.57
CA ASP A 378 15.21 12.49 16.89
C ASP A 378 16.63 11.88 16.99
N SER A 379 17.17 11.50 15.84
CA SER A 379 18.61 11.30 15.69
C SER A 379 19.08 11.74 14.31
N GLN A 380 18.51 12.84 13.80
CA GLN A 380 19.38 13.80 13.12
C GLN A 380 20.24 14.46 14.20
N LYS A 381 21.18 13.68 14.75
CA LYS A 381 22.48 14.26 15.08
C LYS A 381 22.86 14.92 13.77
N ILE A 382 22.85 16.24 13.71
CA ILE A 382 23.34 16.97 12.55
C ILE A 382 24.74 16.40 12.36
N GLU A 383 24.89 15.48 11.39
CA GLU A 383 26.16 14.89 11.03
C GLU A 383 26.87 16.01 10.29
N CYS A 384 27.46 16.89 11.08
CA CYS A 384 28.34 17.91 10.61
C CYS A 384 29.78 17.43 10.79
N TYR A 385 30.67 17.96 9.97
CA TYR A 385 32.09 17.70 10.10
C TYR A 385 32.80 18.94 10.62
N GLU A 386 33.82 18.73 11.43
CA GLU A 386 34.74 19.77 11.89
C GLU A 386 35.92 19.86 10.94
N ASP A 387 36.48 21.06 10.78
CA ASP A 387 37.59 21.37 9.87
C ASP A 387 37.32 20.89 8.42
N ASN A 388 38.16 19.99 7.90
CA ASN A 388 38.00 19.34 6.60
C ASN A 388 37.25 17.99 6.69
N GLY A 389 36.88 17.53 7.88
CA GLY A 389 36.16 16.27 8.06
C GLY A 389 37.04 15.01 7.99
N GLU A 390 38.35 15.12 8.20
CA GLU A 390 39.26 13.97 8.34
C GLU A 390 38.81 13.02 9.47
N ALA A 391 38.38 13.58 10.60
CA ALA A 391 37.90 12.84 11.76
C ALA A 391 36.41 12.43 11.66
N TYR A 392 35.72 12.78 10.57
CA TYR A 392 34.30 12.48 10.41
C TYR A 392 34.08 10.95 10.34
N ARG A 393 33.23 10.43 11.23
CA ARG A 393 32.90 8.99 11.33
C ARG A 393 31.38 8.75 11.37
N GLY A 394 30.60 9.66 10.78
CA GLY A 394 29.14 9.50 10.68
C GLY A 394 28.69 8.40 9.70
N SER A 395 27.38 8.29 9.54
CA SER A 395 26.68 7.25 8.80
C SER A 395 26.04 7.73 7.48
N LEU A 396 26.21 9.01 7.12
CA LEU A 396 25.78 9.52 5.82
C LEU A 396 26.42 8.73 4.67
N ALA A 397 25.61 8.29 3.71
CA ALA A 397 26.00 7.51 2.54
C ALA A 397 25.38 8.06 1.23
N ILE A 398 25.18 9.37 1.14
CA ILE A 398 24.59 10.05 -0.03
C ILE A 398 25.43 11.27 -0.40
N THR A 399 25.71 11.42 -1.70
CA THR A 399 26.46 12.55 -2.23
C THR A 399 25.61 13.83 -2.27
N ARG A 400 26.24 14.99 -2.42
CA ARG A 400 25.56 16.29 -2.61
C ARG A 400 24.66 16.30 -3.85
N SER A 401 25.00 15.49 -4.85
CA SER A 401 24.19 15.29 -6.05
C SER A 401 23.04 14.29 -5.85
N GLY A 402 22.84 13.79 -4.63
CA GLY A 402 21.79 12.84 -4.27
C GLY A 402 22.09 11.40 -4.68
N ILE A 403 23.33 11.08 -5.04
CA ILE A 403 23.73 9.75 -5.51
C ILE A 403 24.14 8.89 -4.30
N PRO A 404 23.67 7.64 -4.18
CA PRO A 404 24.10 6.76 -3.08
C PRO A 404 25.56 6.35 -3.23
N CYS A 405 26.28 6.35 -2.10
CA CYS A 405 27.68 5.96 -2.04
C CYS A 405 27.86 4.46 -2.30
N ALA A 406 28.92 4.11 -3.02
CA ALA A 406 29.40 2.76 -3.24
C ALA A 406 30.29 2.29 -2.07
N ASN A 407 30.42 0.97 -1.93
CA ASN A 407 31.22 0.37 -0.87
C ASN A 407 32.71 0.62 -1.09
N TRP A 408 33.40 1.16 -0.09
CA TRP A 408 34.84 1.44 -0.14
C TRP A 408 35.66 0.19 -0.49
N SER A 409 35.25 -0.98 -0.01
CA SER A 409 35.97 -2.24 -0.28
C SER A 409 36.04 -2.61 -1.75
N HIS A 410 35.14 -2.09 -2.60
CA HIS A 410 35.12 -2.39 -4.03
C HIS A 410 36.07 -1.50 -4.84
N HIS A 411 36.52 -0.39 -4.26
CA HIS A 411 37.36 0.60 -4.92
C HIS A 411 38.79 0.66 -4.34
N ILE A 412 39.03 -0.04 -3.22
CA ILE A 412 40.36 -0.18 -2.60
C ILE A 412 40.98 -1.50 -3.09
N ASN A 413 41.62 -1.46 -4.26
CA ASN A 413 42.51 -2.52 -4.72
C ASN A 413 43.98 -2.11 -4.53
N SER A 414 44.78 -3.09 -4.10
CA SER A 414 46.14 -3.02 -3.55
C SER A 414 47.26 -2.54 -4.51
N GLU A 415 46.99 -1.86 -5.61
CA GLU A 415 48.01 -1.57 -6.64
C GLU A 415 48.07 -0.13 -7.19
N ASP A 416 47.45 0.86 -6.54
CA ASP A 416 47.69 2.28 -6.89
C ASP A 416 48.51 3.02 -5.83
N SER A 417 49.76 3.26 -6.21
CA SER A 417 50.88 3.75 -5.40
C SER A 417 50.86 5.25 -5.08
N HIS A 418 49.74 5.82 -4.62
CA HIS A 418 49.70 7.23 -4.22
C HIS A 418 48.71 7.62 -3.11
N SER A 419 48.43 6.77 -2.10
CA SER A 419 47.98 7.33 -0.82
C SER A 419 48.32 6.45 0.39
N THR A 420 49.10 7.01 1.31
CA THR A 420 49.44 6.47 2.63
C THR A 420 48.32 6.79 3.62
N VAL A 421 47.12 6.23 3.41
CA VAL A 421 45.99 6.44 4.34
C VAL A 421 45.67 5.16 5.08
N SER A 422 45.80 5.20 6.40
CA SER A 422 45.44 4.07 7.28
C SER A 422 44.00 3.63 6.99
N HIS A 423 43.79 2.33 6.78
CA HIS A 423 42.50 1.68 6.53
C HIS A 423 41.51 1.76 7.73
N VAL A 424 41.71 2.68 8.67
CA VAL A 424 40.94 2.80 9.92
C VAL A 424 39.78 3.77 9.73
N GLY A 425 38.58 3.23 9.52
CA GLY A 425 37.32 3.97 9.52
C GLY A 425 36.58 4.06 8.18
N LEU A 426 37.05 3.40 7.12
CA LEU A 426 36.34 3.26 5.83
C LEU A 426 35.32 2.12 5.88
N GLU A 427 34.32 2.25 6.74
CA GLU A 427 33.27 1.26 6.92
C GLU A 427 32.21 1.36 5.82
N ILE A 428 31.91 0.21 5.19
CA ILE A 428 30.82 0.03 4.22
C ILE A 428 30.87 1.09 3.12
N ASN A 429 29.89 1.99 3.03
CA ASN A 429 29.75 3.02 2.00
C ASN A 429 29.55 4.41 2.60
N TYR A 430 30.02 4.65 3.83
CA TYR A 430 29.83 5.94 4.49
C TYR A 430 30.79 7.02 3.97
N CYS A 431 30.35 8.27 3.93
CA CYS A 431 31.15 9.42 3.53
C CYS A 431 32.39 9.60 4.42
N ARG A 432 33.58 9.73 3.83
CA ARG A 432 34.85 9.87 4.57
C ARG A 432 35.77 10.85 3.85
N ASN A 433 36.75 11.40 4.57
CA ASN A 433 37.79 12.24 3.99
C ASN A 433 39.19 11.63 4.26
N PRO A 434 39.53 10.50 3.60
CA PRO A 434 40.80 9.81 3.82
C PRO A 434 42.02 10.61 3.33
N ASP A 435 41.87 11.42 2.29
CA ASP A 435 42.90 12.18 1.58
C ASP A 435 43.08 13.61 2.10
N ARG A 436 42.37 13.97 3.18
CA ARG A 436 42.38 15.31 3.80
C ARG A 436 41.98 16.41 2.82
N ASP A 437 41.12 16.10 1.86
CA ASP A 437 40.63 17.05 0.88
C ASP A 437 39.95 18.25 1.56
N LYS A 438 40.26 19.45 1.10
CA LYS A 438 39.78 20.71 1.70
C LYS A 438 38.28 20.97 1.52
N HIS A 439 37.62 20.27 0.60
CA HIS A 439 36.19 20.46 0.30
C HIS A 439 35.28 19.56 1.14
N GLY A 440 35.85 18.66 1.94
CA GLY A 440 35.12 17.86 2.91
C GLY A 440 34.98 16.39 2.54
N PRO A 441 34.20 15.62 3.33
CA PRO A 441 34.04 14.18 3.11
C PRO A 441 33.35 13.85 1.79
N TRP A 442 33.82 12.78 1.14
CA TRP A 442 33.33 12.28 -0.14
C TRP A 442 33.15 10.76 -0.11
N CYS A 443 32.62 10.20 -1.20
CA CYS A 443 32.54 8.76 -1.39
C CYS A 443 32.56 8.40 -2.88
N TYR A 444 32.95 7.15 -3.19
CA TYR A 444 32.73 6.59 -4.52
C TYR A 444 31.25 6.40 -4.80
N THR A 445 30.86 6.44 -6.07
CA THR A 445 29.48 6.20 -6.53
C THR A 445 29.44 4.92 -7.36
N SER A 446 28.28 4.27 -7.43
CA SER A 446 28.16 2.96 -8.09
C SER A 446 28.72 2.94 -9.52
N PRO A 447 29.33 1.83 -9.99
CA PRO A 447 30.05 1.76 -11.28
C PRO A 447 29.21 2.15 -12.52
N ASN A 448 27.88 2.10 -12.41
CA ASN A 448 26.94 2.42 -13.49
C ASN A 448 26.53 3.91 -13.52
N ASN A 449 27.04 4.74 -12.61
CA ASN A 449 26.79 6.18 -12.60
C ASN A 449 27.85 6.94 -13.42
N ARG A 450 27.44 8.05 -14.05
CA ARG A 450 28.34 8.92 -14.85
C ARG A 450 29.42 9.61 -14.03
N LEU A 451 29.23 9.74 -12.73
CA LEU A 451 30.22 10.22 -11.76
C LEU A 451 30.79 8.99 -11.05
N VAL A 452 32.11 8.91 -10.92
CA VAL A 452 32.84 7.79 -10.28
C VAL A 452 32.95 8.01 -8.76
N TRP A 453 32.96 9.26 -8.34
CA TRP A 453 32.93 9.71 -6.95
C TRP A 453 32.29 11.11 -6.90
N ASP A 454 31.78 11.52 -5.74
CA ASP A 454 31.25 12.87 -5.50
C ASP A 454 31.31 13.21 -3.99
N TYR A 455 31.27 14.50 -3.66
CA TYR A 455 31.30 14.98 -2.27
C TYR A 455 29.98 14.70 -1.58
N CYS A 456 30.01 14.54 -0.26
CA CYS A 456 28.82 14.25 0.52
C CYS A 456 28.05 15.50 0.95
N LYS A 457 26.73 15.34 1.14
CA LYS A 457 25.83 16.41 1.57
C LYS A 457 25.95 16.67 3.09
N LEU A 458 27.15 17.01 3.57
CA LEU A 458 27.41 17.33 4.97
C LEU A 458 27.57 18.85 5.16
N LYS A 459 27.05 19.37 6.27
CA LYS A 459 27.27 20.75 6.68
C LYS A 459 28.47 20.81 7.63
N GLN A 460 29.12 21.96 7.72
CA GLN A 460 30.13 22.19 8.77
C GLN A 460 29.43 22.50 10.09
N CYS A 461 29.98 22.05 11.23
CA CYS A 461 29.33 22.26 12.52
C CYS A 461 29.33 23.77 12.86
N GLU A 462 28.14 24.36 13.04
CA GLU A 462 28.03 25.77 13.46
C GLU A 462 28.47 25.88 14.93
N SER A 463 29.55 26.61 15.19
CA SER A 463 30.02 26.88 16.55
C SER A 463 29.00 27.77 17.27
N ALA A 464 28.35 27.20 18.28
CA ALA A 464 27.27 27.83 19.02
C ALA A 464 27.72 29.15 19.68
N THR A 465 27.18 30.27 19.21
CA THR A 465 26.96 31.49 20.00
C THR A 465 25.73 32.20 19.44
N THR A 466 24.57 32.10 20.11
CA THR A 466 23.97 33.15 20.98
C THR A 466 22.50 32.78 21.27
N THR A 467 22.13 32.98 22.55
CA THR A 467 20.86 32.87 23.31
C THR A 467 19.46 32.91 22.62
N PRO A 468 18.44 32.24 23.21
CA PRO A 468 17.06 32.23 22.72
C PRO A 468 16.19 33.38 23.27
N GLN A 469 15.31 33.94 22.44
CA GLN A 469 14.14 34.74 22.86
C GLN A 469 12.84 34.25 22.15
N PRO A 470 11.66 34.52 22.72
CA PRO A 470 10.51 33.60 22.67
C PRO A 470 9.58 33.76 21.46
N ASN A 471 8.92 32.63 21.15
CA ASN A 471 7.78 32.39 20.27
C ASN A 471 7.05 33.60 19.65
N ASN A 472 7.09 33.67 18.32
CA ASN A 472 5.95 34.01 17.48
C ASN A 472 6.10 33.37 16.09
N LEU A 473 5.73 32.09 15.97
CA LEU A 473 5.56 31.43 14.67
C LEU A 473 4.10 31.57 14.24
N ALA A 474 3.79 32.70 13.62
CA ALA A 474 2.79 32.67 12.56
C ALA A 474 3.33 31.74 11.47
N ARG A 475 2.65 30.62 11.24
CA ARG A 475 2.95 29.67 10.16
C ARG A 475 3.19 30.45 8.85
N PRO A 476 4.30 30.25 8.12
CA PRO A 476 4.36 30.73 6.75
C PRO A 476 3.33 29.92 5.96
N LYS A 477 2.30 30.60 5.46
CA LYS A 477 1.47 30.07 4.37
C LYS A 477 2.42 29.68 3.26
N ILE A 478 2.45 28.40 2.89
CA ILE A 478 3.16 27.91 1.71
C ILE A 478 2.43 28.54 0.52
N SER A 479 2.94 29.69 0.09
CA SER A 479 2.56 30.36 -1.14
C SER A 479 3.15 29.55 -2.28
N CYS A 480 2.31 29.19 -3.26
CA CYS A 480 2.77 28.81 -4.59
C CYS A 480 3.47 30.02 -5.20
N PHE A 481 4.74 30.23 -4.89
CA PHE A 481 5.55 31.24 -5.56
C PHE A 481 5.81 30.77 -6.99
N VAL A 482 5.24 31.52 -7.93
CA VAL A 482 5.35 31.35 -9.39
C VAL A 482 6.22 32.48 -9.93
N HIS A 483 7.17 32.15 -10.80
CA HIS A 483 7.83 33.09 -11.72
C HIS A 483 8.02 32.39 -13.10
N ILE A 484 8.16 33.17 -14.19
CA ILE A 484 8.26 32.90 -15.68
C ILE A 484 6.91 32.91 -16.45
N ASN A 485 6.73 33.33 -17.72
CA ASN A 485 7.11 34.46 -18.63
C ASN A 485 6.39 34.23 -20.00
N THR A 486 6.05 35.28 -20.76
CA THR A 486 6.54 35.62 -22.14
C THR A 486 6.30 37.12 -22.50
N ARG A 487 7.24 37.79 -23.24
CA ARG A 487 7.28 39.09 -24.03
C ARG A 487 6.45 40.35 -23.63
N ILE A 488 6.85 41.55 -24.11
CA ILE A 488 6.41 42.88 -23.60
C ILE A 488 6.31 43.97 -24.68
N VAL A 489 5.25 44.78 -24.59
CA VAL A 489 5.03 46.12 -25.18
C VAL A 489 4.72 47.03 -23.98
N GLY A 490 5.31 48.22 -23.88
CA GLY A 490 5.02 49.18 -22.79
C GLY A 490 5.73 48.99 -21.43
N GLY A 491 6.73 48.10 -21.31
CA GLY A 491 7.42 47.80 -20.04
C GLY A 491 8.47 48.82 -19.57
N HIS A 492 9.09 48.52 -18.42
CA HIS A 492 10.20 49.29 -17.84
C HIS A 492 11.49 48.45 -17.76
N GLN A 493 12.65 49.10 -17.77
CA GLN A 493 13.96 48.45 -17.66
C GLN A 493 14.15 47.79 -16.28
N VAL A 494 14.69 46.57 -16.26
CA VAL A 494 14.93 45.80 -15.02
C VAL A 494 16.06 46.40 -14.18
N ARG A 495 15.82 46.61 -12.87
CA ARG A 495 16.82 47.04 -11.87
C ARG A 495 17.26 45.83 -11.03
N GLY A 496 18.55 45.65 -10.73
CA GLY A 496 19.02 44.53 -9.89
C GLY A 496 19.26 43.21 -10.64
N THR A 497 19.31 42.05 -9.96
CA THR A 497 19.61 40.71 -10.54
C THR A 497 18.39 39.97 -11.10
N ASP A 498 17.21 40.60 -11.10
CA ASP A 498 15.98 39.97 -11.55
C ASP A 498 16.03 39.60 -13.03
N GLY A 499 15.48 38.42 -13.39
CA GLY A 499 15.53 37.90 -14.75
C GLY A 499 16.85 37.24 -15.15
N SER A 500 17.77 36.94 -14.22
CA SER A 500 19.06 36.28 -14.50
C SER A 500 18.96 34.86 -15.08
N TRP A 501 17.78 34.23 -15.04
CA TRP A 501 17.48 32.95 -15.68
C TRP A 501 17.05 33.07 -17.14
N VAL A 502 16.78 34.28 -17.63
CA VAL A 502 16.41 34.53 -19.01
C VAL A 502 17.63 34.33 -19.90
N VAL A 503 17.46 33.52 -20.94
CA VAL A 503 18.54 33.21 -21.89
C VAL A 503 18.24 33.80 -23.26
N SER A 504 19.29 34.19 -23.96
CA SER A 504 19.25 34.58 -25.37
C SER A 504 19.67 33.39 -26.22
N ILE A 505 18.75 32.89 -27.05
CA ILE A 505 19.04 31.91 -28.10
C ILE A 505 19.41 32.71 -29.35
N GLN A 506 20.60 32.44 -29.88
CA GLN A 506 21.17 33.15 -31.02
C GLN A 506 21.36 32.20 -32.19
N ARG A 507 21.13 32.71 -33.41
CA ARG A 507 21.48 32.05 -34.68
C ARG A 507 22.42 32.96 -35.44
N GLU A 508 23.57 32.44 -35.88
CA GLU A 508 24.61 33.24 -36.56
C GLU A 508 25.06 34.49 -35.74
N ASN A 509 25.07 34.37 -34.40
CA ASN A 509 25.35 35.44 -33.42
C ASN A 509 24.30 36.55 -33.31
N VAL A 510 23.13 36.41 -33.95
CA VAL A 510 22.01 37.34 -33.81
C VAL A 510 20.97 36.77 -32.84
N HIS A 511 20.45 37.60 -31.94
CA HIS A 511 19.36 37.20 -31.03
C HIS A 511 18.12 36.79 -31.85
N LEU A 512 17.63 35.57 -31.60
CA LEU A 512 16.46 35.02 -32.26
C LEU A 512 15.30 34.87 -31.28
N CYS A 513 15.56 34.26 -30.13
CA CYS A 513 14.52 33.91 -29.17
C CYS A 513 14.96 34.07 -27.72
N GLY A 514 13.98 34.25 -26.85
CA GLY A 514 14.14 34.08 -25.41
C GLY A 514 13.95 32.61 -24.97
N GLY A 515 14.51 32.27 -23.82
CA GLY A 515 14.25 31.01 -23.13
C GLY A 515 14.48 31.14 -21.63
N SER A 516 14.25 30.06 -20.90
CA SER A 516 14.45 29.99 -19.45
C SER A 516 15.41 28.89 -19.07
N LEU A 517 16.44 29.22 -18.28
CA LEU A 517 17.39 28.25 -17.73
C LEU A 517 16.72 27.51 -16.55
N ILE A 518 16.30 26.27 -16.75
CA ILE A 518 15.58 25.48 -15.72
C ILE A 518 16.54 24.62 -14.89
N ARG A 519 17.71 24.30 -15.44
CA ARG A 519 18.87 23.68 -14.78
C ARG A 519 20.14 24.22 -15.44
N GLU A 520 21.29 24.04 -14.81
CA GLU A 520 22.60 24.50 -15.33
C GLU A 520 22.84 24.10 -16.79
N ASP A 521 22.31 22.95 -17.21
CA ASP A 521 22.52 22.38 -18.53
C ASP A 521 21.24 22.20 -19.36
N TRP A 522 20.11 22.77 -18.90
CA TRP A 522 18.82 22.69 -19.57
C TRP A 522 18.11 24.03 -19.71
N VAL A 523 17.68 24.32 -20.93
CA VAL A 523 16.88 25.50 -21.28
C VAL A 523 15.51 25.06 -21.80
N LEU A 524 14.46 25.75 -21.34
CA LEU A 524 13.09 25.62 -21.87
C LEU A 524 12.79 26.81 -22.79
N THR A 525 12.22 26.57 -23.96
CA THR A 525 11.86 27.59 -24.95
C THR A 525 10.68 27.10 -25.80
N ASP A 526 10.31 27.87 -26.83
CA ASP A 526 9.24 27.56 -27.76
C ASP A 526 9.77 26.87 -29.03
N GLN A 527 8.97 25.96 -29.58
CA GLN A 527 9.28 25.26 -30.82
C GLN A 527 9.41 26.20 -32.02
N GLN A 528 8.68 27.31 -32.04
CA GLN A 528 8.72 28.31 -33.12
C GLN A 528 10.11 28.97 -33.27
N CYS A 529 10.96 28.88 -32.25
CA CYS A 529 12.35 29.33 -32.32
C CYS A 529 13.24 28.49 -33.25
N PHE A 530 12.74 27.35 -33.72
CA PHE A 530 13.47 26.42 -34.58
C PHE A 530 12.67 26.10 -35.83
N THR A 531 13.37 25.86 -36.93
CA THR A 531 12.74 25.54 -38.23
C THR A 531 12.05 24.17 -38.23
N SER A 532 12.46 23.24 -37.36
CA SER A 532 11.88 21.90 -37.21
C SER A 532 12.29 21.29 -35.85
N CYS A 533 11.76 20.12 -35.51
CA CYS A 533 12.19 19.34 -34.33
C CYS A 533 13.54 18.63 -34.49
N VAL A 534 14.16 18.71 -35.68
CA VAL A 534 15.51 18.17 -35.95
C VAL A 534 16.29 19.19 -36.79
N PRO A 535 16.59 20.39 -36.26
CA PRO A 535 17.34 21.40 -37.00
C PRO A 535 18.85 21.11 -36.93
N ASP A 536 19.63 21.67 -37.85
CA ASP A 536 21.09 21.72 -37.66
C ASP A 536 21.40 22.74 -36.56
N LEU A 537 21.97 22.28 -35.45
CA LEU A 537 22.26 23.09 -34.26
C LEU A 537 23.62 23.80 -34.33
N LYS A 538 24.42 23.59 -35.39
CA LYS A 538 25.77 24.17 -35.51
C LYS A 538 25.80 25.69 -35.42
N ASP A 539 24.77 26.36 -35.96
CA ASP A 539 24.69 27.82 -36.01
C ASP A 539 23.98 28.42 -34.78
N TYR A 540 23.50 27.57 -33.87
CA TYR A 540 22.77 28.00 -32.67
C TYR A 540 23.69 28.08 -31.46
N ARG A 541 23.52 29.15 -30.67
CA ARG A 541 24.22 29.36 -29.40
C ARG A 541 23.26 29.86 -28.33
N VAL A 542 23.56 29.56 -27.07
CA VAL A 542 22.80 30.05 -25.92
C VAL A 542 23.71 30.92 -25.06
N GLN A 543 23.20 32.07 -24.62
CA GLN A 543 23.91 32.94 -23.69
C GLN A 543 23.00 33.29 -22.51
N VAL A 544 23.57 33.21 -21.30
CA VAL A 544 22.86 33.37 -20.03
C VAL A 544 23.30 34.64 -19.29
N GLY A 545 22.43 35.21 -18.45
CA GLY A 545 22.76 36.37 -17.61
C GLY A 545 23.04 37.65 -18.41
N LEU A 546 22.50 37.77 -19.63
CA LEU A 546 22.59 38.99 -20.42
C LEU A 546 21.64 40.06 -19.88
N ARG A 547 22.09 41.31 -19.92
CA ARG A 547 21.23 42.49 -19.70
C ARG A 547 21.04 43.28 -20.98
N HIS A 548 22.12 43.39 -21.76
CA HIS A 548 22.14 44.05 -23.05
C HIS A 548 22.61 43.12 -24.16
N LEU A 549 21.95 43.13 -25.31
CA LEU A 549 22.30 42.28 -26.45
C LEU A 549 23.58 42.73 -27.20
N ASN A 550 23.89 44.04 -27.17
CA ASN A 550 24.96 44.65 -27.97
C ASN A 550 26.34 44.72 -27.25
N VAL A 551 26.38 44.41 -25.96
CA VAL A 551 27.66 44.38 -25.24
C VAL A 551 28.36 43.07 -25.57
N SER A 552 29.62 43.15 -26.03
CA SER A 552 30.56 42.03 -26.08
C SER A 552 30.78 41.48 -24.67
N SER A 553 29.78 40.77 -24.18
CA SER A 553 29.78 40.28 -22.82
C SER A 553 30.86 39.21 -22.73
N ARG A 554 31.67 39.27 -21.67
CA ARG A 554 32.65 38.23 -21.33
C ARG A 554 31.98 36.87 -21.01
N ARG A 555 30.67 36.73 -21.25
CA ARG A 555 29.87 35.55 -20.94
C ARG A 555 30.05 34.51 -22.06
N PRO A 556 30.28 33.24 -21.72
CA PRO A 556 30.48 32.20 -22.71
C PRO A 556 29.24 32.00 -23.58
N ARG A 557 29.44 31.76 -24.87
CA ARG A 557 28.39 31.28 -25.79
C ARG A 557 28.35 29.77 -25.73
N LEU A 558 27.29 29.23 -25.15
CA LEU A 558 27.13 27.81 -24.89
C LEU A 558 26.58 27.10 -26.13
N ARG A 559 27.12 25.92 -26.42
CA ARG A 559 26.67 25.07 -27.54
C ARG A 559 25.47 24.22 -27.11
N ILE A 560 24.60 23.92 -28.06
CA ILE A 560 23.42 23.06 -27.84
C ILE A 560 23.79 21.66 -28.31
N SER A 561 23.75 20.67 -27.41
CA SER A 561 24.04 19.28 -27.75
C SER A 561 22.82 18.55 -28.28
N ARG A 562 21.62 18.91 -27.80
CA ARG A 562 20.38 18.23 -28.18
C ARG A 562 19.16 19.14 -28.04
N LEU A 563 18.23 19.00 -28.97
CA LEU A 563 16.88 19.59 -28.92
C LEU A 563 15.86 18.47 -28.72
N ILE A 564 14.88 18.68 -27.83
CA ILE A 564 13.82 17.73 -27.52
C ILE A 564 12.48 18.46 -27.61
N CYS A 565 11.65 18.10 -28.59
CA CYS A 565 10.29 18.63 -28.70
C CYS A 565 9.36 18.01 -27.66
N GLY A 566 8.40 18.80 -27.19
CA GLY A 566 7.36 18.39 -26.27
C GLY A 566 6.40 17.35 -26.88
N PRO A 567 5.50 16.78 -26.05
CA PRO A 567 4.47 15.87 -26.50
C PRO A 567 3.47 16.55 -27.44
N GLU A 568 2.67 15.74 -28.14
CA GLU A 568 1.64 16.21 -29.07
C GLU A 568 0.69 17.21 -28.38
N GLY A 569 0.48 18.38 -29.02
CA GLY A 569 -0.31 19.49 -28.48
C GLY A 569 0.46 20.50 -27.62
N SER A 570 1.76 20.30 -27.39
CA SER A 570 2.65 21.26 -26.70
C SER A 570 3.63 21.92 -27.68
N ASN A 571 3.76 23.25 -27.59
CA ASN A 571 4.75 24.01 -28.35
C ASN A 571 6.09 24.16 -27.60
N LEU A 572 6.26 23.49 -26.46
CA LEU A 572 7.48 23.61 -25.65
C LEU A 572 8.62 22.75 -26.17
N VAL A 573 9.84 23.28 -26.09
CA VAL A 573 11.08 22.60 -26.46
C VAL A 573 12.10 22.70 -25.34
N MET A 574 12.76 21.58 -25.06
CA MET A 574 13.89 21.50 -24.15
C MET A 574 15.22 21.42 -24.91
N LEU A 575 16.15 22.29 -24.56
CA LEU A 575 17.52 22.30 -25.09
C LEU A 575 18.48 21.77 -24.03
N LYS A 576 19.28 20.78 -24.39
CA LYS A 576 20.43 20.33 -23.60
C LYS A 576 21.66 21.10 -24.06
N LEU A 577 22.32 21.76 -23.12
CA LEU A 577 23.60 22.41 -23.36
C LEU A 577 24.74 21.39 -23.32
N GLU A 578 25.75 21.59 -24.16
CA GLU A 578 26.96 20.75 -24.21
C GLU A 578 27.77 20.89 -22.91
N ASP A 579 27.99 22.14 -22.48
CA ASP A 579 28.63 22.51 -21.21
C ASP A 579 27.62 23.19 -20.27
N PRO A 580 27.70 22.94 -18.94
CA PRO A 580 26.87 23.63 -17.97
C PRO A 580 27.07 25.15 -17.99
N ALA A 581 25.97 25.90 -17.86
CA ALA A 581 25.98 27.34 -17.74
C ALA A 581 26.63 27.78 -16.41
N PRO A 582 27.39 28.89 -16.38
CA PRO A 582 28.08 29.37 -15.19
C PRO A 582 27.10 30.01 -14.19
N VAL A 583 26.37 29.16 -13.46
CA VAL A 583 25.42 29.55 -12.41
C VAL A 583 26.20 29.95 -11.16
N SER A 584 26.53 31.23 -11.08
CA SER A 584 27.22 31.94 -9.96
C SER A 584 27.76 33.29 -10.43
N GLU A 585 27.93 33.47 -11.74
CA GLU A 585 28.38 34.73 -12.35
C GLU A 585 27.21 35.52 -12.96
N GLY A 586 26.14 35.77 -12.21
CA GLY A 586 25.01 36.58 -12.67
C GLY A 586 24.00 35.88 -13.58
N ALA A 587 24.07 34.55 -13.68
CA ALA A 587 23.02 33.68 -14.21
C ALA A 587 22.46 32.79 -13.09
N SER A 588 21.15 32.50 -13.12
CA SER A 588 20.46 31.64 -12.15
C SER A 588 19.53 30.66 -12.85
N THR A 589 19.16 29.58 -12.19
CA THR A 589 18.10 28.68 -12.68
C THR A 589 16.74 29.12 -12.17
N ILE A 590 15.68 28.68 -12.83
CA ILE A 590 14.31 28.90 -12.37
C ILE A 590 13.51 27.59 -12.24
N HIS A 591 12.64 27.57 -11.25
CA HIS A 591 11.89 26.38 -10.86
C HIS A 591 10.67 26.16 -11.76
N LEU A 592 10.39 24.89 -12.06
CA LEU A 592 9.18 24.47 -12.75
C LEU A 592 8.02 24.30 -11.76
N PRO A 593 6.78 24.57 -12.16
CA PRO A 593 5.61 24.35 -11.32
C PRO A 593 5.40 22.86 -11.03
N VAL A 594 4.80 22.56 -9.88
CA VAL A 594 4.39 21.20 -9.51
C VAL A 594 3.17 20.79 -10.35
N LYS A 595 3.12 19.52 -10.78
CA LYS A 595 1.98 18.96 -11.51
C LYS A 595 0.67 19.21 -10.73
N GLU A 596 -0.38 19.64 -11.42
CA GLU A 596 -1.72 19.97 -10.87
C GLU A 596 -1.79 21.24 -9.99
N CYS A 597 -0.76 22.11 -10.06
CA CYS A 597 -0.83 23.43 -9.46
C CYS A 597 -1.59 24.41 -10.38
N HIS A 598 -2.70 24.98 -9.90
CA HIS A 598 -3.46 26.02 -10.60
C HIS A 598 -3.06 27.41 -10.12
N ILE A 599 -2.85 28.35 -11.05
CA ILE A 599 -2.61 29.76 -10.73
C ILE A 599 -3.97 30.46 -10.61
N ALA A 600 -4.22 31.12 -9.48
CA ALA A 600 -5.49 31.79 -9.25
C ALA A 600 -5.67 32.99 -10.22
N GLU A 601 -6.91 33.20 -10.66
CA GLU A 601 -7.28 34.38 -11.45
C GLU A 601 -6.91 35.68 -10.71
N GLY A 602 -6.43 36.68 -11.45
CA GLY A 602 -5.97 37.96 -10.89
C GLY A 602 -4.57 37.91 -10.26
N THR A 603 -3.89 36.76 -10.26
CA THR A 603 -2.49 36.67 -9.85
C THR A 603 -1.63 37.47 -10.82
N ASN A 604 -0.89 38.47 -10.33
CA ASN A 604 0.01 39.28 -11.14
C ASN A 604 1.27 38.48 -11.48
N CYS A 605 1.45 38.17 -12.77
CA CYS A 605 2.61 37.48 -13.31
C CYS A 605 3.53 38.47 -14.04
N THR A 606 4.83 38.36 -13.78
CA THR A 606 5.84 39.23 -14.39
C THR A 606 6.56 38.50 -15.52
N MET A 607 6.69 39.16 -16.67
CA MET A 607 7.32 38.65 -17.88
C MET A 607 8.62 39.41 -18.15
N TYR A 608 9.55 38.81 -18.90
CA TYR A 608 10.85 39.39 -19.23
C TYR A 608 11.21 39.12 -20.71
N GLY A 609 11.88 40.07 -21.36
CA GLY A 609 12.41 39.88 -22.72
C GLY A 609 13.06 41.11 -23.33
N TRP A 610 13.73 40.94 -24.47
CA TRP A 610 14.37 42.00 -25.26
C TRP A 610 13.49 42.46 -26.45
N GLY A 611 12.17 42.49 -26.23
CA GLY A 611 11.19 42.86 -27.26
C GLY A 611 11.06 44.37 -27.48
N GLU A 612 10.51 44.76 -28.64
CA GLU A 612 10.34 46.15 -29.05
C GLU A 612 9.29 46.89 -28.21
N THR A 613 9.65 48.06 -27.65
CA THR A 613 8.79 48.79 -26.71
C THR A 613 8.01 49.95 -27.35
N LYS A 614 8.47 50.55 -28.46
CA LYS A 614 7.91 51.82 -29.00
C LYS A 614 8.06 52.07 -30.53
N ASN A 615 8.06 51.05 -31.39
CA ASN A 615 8.19 51.21 -32.87
C ASN A 615 9.45 52.00 -33.31
N THR A 616 10.59 51.82 -32.63
CA THR A 616 11.86 52.50 -32.93
C THR A 616 13.01 51.52 -33.22
N GLY A 617 12.73 50.22 -33.37
CA GLY A 617 13.73 49.16 -33.50
C GLY A 617 13.93 48.33 -32.22
N GLN A 618 14.72 47.27 -32.33
CA GLN A 618 15.03 46.33 -31.24
C GLN A 618 15.59 47.06 -30.01
N ASP A 619 14.95 46.87 -28.85
CA ASP A 619 15.41 47.45 -27.60
C ASP A 619 16.56 46.60 -27.05
N GLU A 620 17.74 47.21 -26.89
CA GLU A 620 18.95 46.46 -26.57
C GLU A 620 18.97 45.97 -25.12
N ALA A 621 18.09 46.49 -24.25
CA ALA A 621 18.02 46.20 -22.82
C ALA A 621 16.91 45.21 -22.45
N LEU A 622 17.13 44.40 -21.41
CA LEU A 622 16.10 43.48 -20.89
C LEU A 622 14.98 44.28 -20.20
N ASN A 623 13.75 44.10 -20.67
CA ASN A 623 12.55 44.77 -20.19
C ASN A 623 11.65 43.83 -19.37
N THR A 624 10.81 44.40 -18.50
CA THR A 624 9.80 43.66 -17.71
C THR A 624 8.40 44.31 -17.72
N VAL A 625 7.35 43.49 -17.66
CA VAL A 625 5.92 43.88 -17.58
C VAL A 625 5.22 42.93 -16.64
N THR A 626 4.19 43.41 -15.95
CA THR A 626 3.39 42.59 -15.04
C THR A 626 1.95 42.60 -15.50
N MET A 627 1.35 41.43 -15.70
CA MET A 627 -0.02 41.24 -16.13
C MET A 627 -0.75 40.23 -15.23
N PRO A 628 -2.04 40.45 -14.91
CA PRO A 628 -2.84 39.49 -14.17
C PRO A 628 -3.19 38.26 -15.02
N MET A 629 -3.22 37.09 -14.39
CA MET A 629 -3.75 35.86 -14.97
C MET A 629 -5.26 35.97 -15.19
N VAL A 630 -5.71 35.52 -16.36
CA VAL A 630 -7.11 35.52 -16.79
C VAL A 630 -7.59 34.09 -16.91
N ASN A 631 -8.81 33.83 -16.46
CA ASN A 631 -9.44 32.51 -16.56
C ASN A 631 -9.55 32.06 -18.04
N ASN A 632 -9.22 30.80 -18.32
CA ASN A 632 -9.29 30.19 -19.65
C ASN A 632 -10.72 30.21 -20.24
N ASP A 633 -11.77 30.17 -19.42
CA ASP A 633 -13.15 30.28 -19.87
C ASP A 633 -13.44 31.65 -20.50
N ILE A 634 -12.95 32.71 -19.84
CA ILE A 634 -13.07 34.10 -20.31
C ILE A 634 -12.22 34.29 -21.56
N CYS A 635 -11.01 33.71 -21.57
CA CYS A 635 -10.10 33.76 -22.70
C CYS A 635 -10.70 33.08 -23.95
N SER A 636 -11.33 31.92 -23.76
CA SER A 636 -11.98 31.14 -24.82
C SER A 636 -13.13 31.89 -25.47
N GLN A 637 -13.87 32.70 -24.70
CA GLN A 637 -14.95 33.54 -25.23
C GLN A 637 -14.45 34.68 -26.13
N ILE A 638 -13.20 35.13 -25.93
CA ILE A 638 -12.62 36.28 -26.66
C ILE A 638 -11.80 35.82 -27.88
N LYS A 639 -11.10 34.69 -27.79
CA LYS A 639 -10.14 34.23 -28.80
C LYS A 639 -10.46 32.87 -29.45
N GLY A 640 -11.53 32.20 -29.01
CA GLY A 640 -11.85 30.82 -29.41
C GLY A 640 -11.22 29.78 -28.48
N ASP A 641 -11.63 28.50 -28.65
CA ASP A 641 -11.23 27.39 -27.79
C ASP A 641 -9.70 27.33 -27.60
N THR A 642 -9.26 27.55 -26.37
CA THR A 642 -7.84 27.70 -26.02
C THR A 642 -7.20 26.37 -25.58
N GLY A 643 -8.01 25.33 -25.33
CA GLY A 643 -7.58 24.03 -24.82
C GLY A 643 -7.00 24.06 -23.40
N ASP A 644 -7.00 22.90 -22.72
CA ASP A 644 -6.55 22.78 -21.32
C ASP A 644 -5.03 22.92 -21.11
N SER A 645 -4.24 22.96 -22.19
CA SER A 645 -2.78 23.03 -22.16
C SER A 645 -2.22 24.46 -22.24
N ARG A 646 -3.08 25.48 -22.28
CA ARG A 646 -2.70 26.90 -22.38
C ARG A 646 -3.11 27.70 -21.14
N ILE A 647 -2.43 28.83 -20.93
CA ILE A 647 -2.75 29.79 -19.86
C ILE A 647 -2.91 31.19 -20.45
N CYS A 648 -3.85 31.96 -19.93
CA CYS A 648 -4.10 33.33 -20.41
C CYS A 648 -3.69 34.38 -19.38
N ALA A 649 -3.14 35.50 -19.85
CA ALA A 649 -2.82 36.68 -19.07
C ALA A 649 -3.22 37.94 -19.84
N GLY A 650 -3.79 38.94 -19.18
CA GLY A 650 -4.38 40.11 -19.83
C GLY A 650 -4.02 41.43 -19.16
N GLY A 651 -3.35 42.32 -19.90
CA GLY A 651 -2.94 43.66 -19.45
C GLY A 651 -3.82 44.79 -19.99
N LYS A 652 -3.38 46.04 -19.80
CA LYS A 652 -4.05 47.22 -20.38
C LYS A 652 -3.79 47.31 -21.89
N ILE A 653 -4.66 48.02 -22.62
CA ILE A 653 -4.48 48.28 -24.05
C ILE A 653 -3.12 48.96 -24.28
N GLY A 654 -2.26 48.35 -25.09
CA GLY A 654 -0.89 48.83 -25.38
C GLY A 654 0.20 48.15 -24.56
N GLU A 655 -0.15 47.27 -23.62
CA GLU A 655 0.77 46.41 -22.87
C GLU A 655 0.54 44.95 -23.26
N GLY A 656 1.56 44.24 -23.76
CA GLY A 656 1.35 42.89 -24.31
C GLY A 656 2.59 42.19 -24.85
N VAL A 657 2.43 41.08 -25.56
CA VAL A 657 3.47 40.06 -25.74
C VAL A 657 3.57 39.62 -27.23
N CYS A 658 4.01 40.44 -28.21
CA CYS A 658 3.71 40.11 -29.65
C CYS A 658 4.84 40.27 -30.69
N ASP A 659 5.01 39.27 -31.59
CA ASP A 659 5.96 39.25 -32.74
C ASP A 659 5.62 40.17 -33.91
N VAL A 660 6.67 40.74 -34.51
CA VAL A 660 6.55 41.64 -35.67
C VAL A 660 6.43 40.77 -36.91
N SER A 661 5.24 40.67 -37.51
CA SER A 661 5.08 40.27 -38.91
C SER A 661 3.74 40.74 -39.48
N ILE A 662 3.83 41.51 -40.57
CA ILE A 662 2.81 41.92 -41.56
C ILE A 662 2.04 43.21 -41.24
N ILE A 663 2.64 44.32 -41.69
CA ILE A 663 1.93 45.56 -42.05
C ILE A 663 1.26 45.35 -43.42
N SER A 664 -0.06 45.45 -43.49
CA SER A 664 -0.81 45.87 -44.69
C SER A 664 -2.12 46.53 -44.27
N PRO A 665 -2.57 47.59 -44.97
CA PRO A 665 -3.55 48.52 -44.41
C PRO A 665 -4.98 48.04 -44.64
N GLY A 666 -5.76 48.02 -43.56
CA GLY A 666 -7.21 48.04 -43.64
C GLY A 666 -7.91 46.71 -43.40
N HIS A 667 -7.57 45.96 -42.34
CA HIS A 667 -8.48 45.05 -41.63
C HIS A 667 -8.03 44.97 -40.16
N ALA A 668 -8.98 44.81 -39.24
CA ALA A 668 -8.73 44.77 -37.80
C ALA A 668 -7.66 43.71 -37.45
N ALA A 669 -6.59 44.14 -36.77
CA ALA A 669 -5.40 43.34 -36.56
C ALA A 669 -5.65 42.18 -35.57
N GLU A 670 -5.47 40.96 -36.08
CA GLU A 670 -5.24 39.75 -35.30
C GLU A 670 -3.98 39.91 -34.45
N ILE A 671 -4.11 39.68 -33.15
CA ILE A 671 -2.98 39.42 -32.26
C ILE A 671 -3.22 38.02 -31.70
N GLY A 672 -2.61 37.03 -32.35
CA GLY A 672 -2.52 35.66 -31.85
C GLY A 672 -1.22 35.49 -31.09
N CYS A 673 -1.31 35.14 -29.80
CA CYS A 673 -0.18 34.68 -29.01
C CYS A 673 -0.54 33.27 -28.54
N SER A 674 0.22 32.28 -29.02
CA SER A 674 0.05 30.85 -28.72
C SER A 674 0.63 30.47 -27.38
#